data_AF-A0AAW3J7N2-F1
#
_entry.id   AF-A0AAW3J7N2-F1
#
_cell.length_a   1.000
_cell.length_b   1.000
_cell.length_c   1.000
_cell.angle_alpha   90.00
_cell.angle_beta   90.00
_cell.angle_gamma   90.00
#
_symmetry.space_group_name_H-M   'P 1'
#
loop_
_entity.id
_entity.type
_entity.pdbx_description
1 polymer ?
#
loop_
_entity_poly.entity_id
_entity_poly.type
_entity_poly.pdbx_seq_one_letter_code
_entity_poly.pdbx_strand_id
1 'polypeptide(L)'
;GSTTSARTNIINAQSSATIGTITATGATMSGNISLSGTSSITNGISLDNQSKMTGDISLTNNSRIQGGIILDNSEVTGDISLANGSSILNGLSLNNQSTIANNISLTEKGSIDSLSLNQGTITGGISLTGNGTGAIGSNTATIGEITLENSSTITGNINIKGNSADNNAKIGSITLGNNTGIGGSIAVGDSNNNAKGTIDAITLNGNSTITNGITNAANGNIGAIINDTSNTTQVSNAGTIGTISINQGEIDYSGDGIITEELVVEEGATLSIDSGNGTITMDSDFGSKLNLKEGSTFNGAIKNIGFVDTLEVTGNISGGITNEATIGSLIVNEDITYNEETDGSIANSLKVAKDKTLTAGNGITLEYESTTFARADVIPEDKPFYNAGTIIGDIENTSNSTLPSFTNSGSIEGTFTNNGHIIQFVNESTGVIDEFINNKTIAFFKNEGNIKDFKGDGIIYGVINSNVITGDFKEVSTSLWNEKGAIITGNVTLKGTEQDCGDDSICQQSELRNDGEITGNVINDTDKQIDWLKNTGSIGGSIANSGSIVALEVSGDIAGGIANDGGIGALRVNENLTYSGNGNITNALIVAEGKTLSAGSGITFDSTNGNVNNLGTIAGNLSNVSKSTLDTFNNSGKFNGDITNNTDSTITNFTNSGTTSQINGDITNSGLITNLANQGTISGTITNDADSTITNFTNSGTIAGDLYNDGHIDTLTNTGTMGTIYNRSKNTIKNQVNNAGAVIAEIDNSNGKYDTLQNYGTITGNINNNNG
;
A
#
# COMPACT_ATOMS: atom_id res chain seq x y z
N GLY A 1 -58.60 43.32 -53.49
CA GLY A 1 -58.32 44.49 -52.64
C GLY A 1 -59.31 44.54 -51.50
N SER A 2 -58.85 44.26 -50.29
CA SER A 2 -59.40 44.74 -49.01
C SER A 2 -58.31 44.49 -47.96
N THR A 3 -57.80 45.57 -47.40
CA THR A 3 -56.70 45.65 -46.45
C THR A 3 -57.26 45.62 -45.03
N THR A 4 -57.21 44.45 -44.37
CA THR A 4 -57.12 44.21 -42.91
C THR A 4 -57.30 42.72 -42.65
N SER A 5 -56.24 41.93 -42.86
CA SER A 5 -56.25 40.49 -42.52
C SER A 5 -56.24 40.34 -41.00
N ALA A 6 -57.43 40.24 -40.39
CA ALA A 6 -57.55 39.58 -39.11
C ALA A 6 -56.85 38.22 -39.22
N ARG A 7 -55.99 37.89 -38.24
CA ARG A 7 -55.33 36.59 -38.11
C ARG A 7 -56.41 35.52 -37.94
N THR A 8 -56.96 35.05 -39.05
CA THR A 8 -57.98 34.01 -39.08
C THR A 8 -57.27 32.67 -38.96
N ASN A 9 -57.86 31.75 -38.19
CA ASN A 9 -57.32 30.40 -38.05
C ASN A 9 -57.62 29.62 -39.34
N ILE A 10 -56.60 29.01 -39.95
CA ILE A 10 -56.77 27.98 -40.98
C ILE A 10 -57.45 26.78 -40.34
N ILE A 11 -57.01 26.45 -39.12
CA ILE A 11 -57.54 25.38 -38.30
C ILE A 11 -57.73 25.91 -36.88
N ASN A 12 -58.93 25.73 -36.34
CA ASN A 12 -59.25 25.98 -34.94
C ASN A 12 -59.92 24.73 -34.35
N ALA A 13 -59.12 23.78 -33.87
CA ALA A 13 -59.61 22.55 -33.28
C ALA A 13 -59.71 22.72 -31.76
N GLN A 14 -60.85 22.36 -31.18
CA GLN A 14 -61.13 22.52 -29.75
C GLN A 14 -61.68 21.23 -29.16
N SER A 15 -61.67 21.11 -27.83
CA SER A 15 -62.19 19.96 -27.09
C SER A 15 -61.50 18.66 -27.51
N SER A 16 -62.20 17.70 -28.13
CA SER A 16 -61.67 16.40 -28.56
C SER A 16 -61.58 16.24 -30.08
N ALA A 17 -61.53 17.35 -30.82
CA ALA A 17 -61.46 17.34 -32.28
C ALA A 17 -60.23 16.58 -32.78
N THR A 18 -60.40 15.76 -33.82
CA THR A 18 -59.33 14.99 -34.44
C THR A 18 -59.21 15.38 -35.91
N ILE A 19 -58.01 15.75 -36.31
CA ILE A 19 -57.64 16.11 -37.68
C ILE A 19 -56.64 15.06 -38.15
N GLY A 20 -56.78 14.60 -39.39
CA GLY A 20 -55.89 13.58 -39.97
C GLY A 20 -54.50 14.13 -40.28
N THR A 21 -54.18 14.26 -41.57
CA THR A 21 -52.91 14.81 -42.07
C THR A 21 -53.14 16.22 -42.59
N ILE A 22 -52.17 17.11 -42.37
CA ILE A 22 -52.11 18.41 -43.05
C ILE A 22 -50.89 18.37 -43.98
N THR A 23 -51.11 18.59 -45.27
CA THR A 23 -50.04 18.61 -46.28
C THR A 23 -50.18 19.84 -47.15
N ALA A 24 -49.06 20.53 -47.39
CA ALA A 24 -48.95 21.63 -48.35
C ALA A 24 -47.72 21.39 -49.23
N THR A 25 -47.89 21.51 -50.55
CA THR A 25 -46.80 21.33 -51.53
C THR A 25 -46.83 22.50 -52.50
N GLY A 26 -45.78 23.33 -52.55
CA GLY A 26 -45.76 24.57 -53.34
C GLY A 26 -46.88 25.55 -53.02
N ALA A 27 -47.42 25.52 -51.79
CA ALA A 27 -48.63 26.26 -51.43
C ALA A 27 -48.37 27.29 -50.32
N THR A 28 -49.18 28.36 -50.31
CA THR A 28 -49.23 29.32 -49.21
C THR A 28 -50.45 29.06 -48.33
N MET A 29 -50.22 28.76 -47.06
CA MET A 29 -51.21 28.62 -46.00
C MET A 29 -51.23 29.90 -45.15
N SER A 30 -52.25 30.76 -45.36
CA SER A 30 -52.35 32.03 -44.62
C SER A 30 -53.32 31.95 -43.44
N GLY A 31 -52.76 32.00 -42.22
CA GLY A 31 -53.51 31.95 -40.96
C GLY A 31 -52.90 30.97 -39.96
N ASN A 32 -53.52 30.83 -38.78
CA ASN A 32 -52.97 30.02 -37.69
C ASN A 32 -53.49 28.57 -37.71
N ILE A 33 -52.72 27.65 -37.13
CA ILE A 33 -53.18 26.33 -36.69
C ILE A 33 -53.27 26.40 -35.16
N SER A 34 -54.49 26.43 -34.63
CA SER A 34 -54.77 26.49 -33.20
C SER A 34 -55.43 25.20 -32.74
N LEU A 35 -54.81 24.52 -31.78
CA LEU A 35 -55.37 23.35 -31.10
C LEU A 35 -55.56 23.67 -29.61
N SER A 36 -56.73 23.32 -29.06
CA SER A 36 -57.00 23.43 -27.63
C SER A 36 -57.75 22.22 -27.08
N GLY A 37 -57.64 21.98 -25.78
CA GLY A 37 -58.20 20.80 -25.13
C GLY A 37 -57.45 19.54 -25.56
N THR A 38 -58.11 18.38 -25.54
CA THR A 38 -57.53 17.11 -25.99
C THR A 38 -57.55 16.93 -27.52
N SER A 39 -57.65 18.01 -28.29
CA SER A 39 -57.69 17.96 -29.75
C SER A 39 -56.35 17.50 -30.32
N SER A 40 -56.39 16.85 -31.49
CA SER A 40 -55.16 16.34 -32.11
C SER A 40 -55.12 16.38 -33.63
N ILE A 41 -53.91 16.51 -34.16
CA ILE A 41 -53.56 16.19 -35.54
C ILE A 41 -52.82 14.84 -35.52
N THR A 42 -53.41 13.78 -36.06
CA THR A 42 -52.92 12.40 -35.85
C THR A 42 -51.70 12.07 -36.71
N ASN A 43 -51.66 12.57 -37.94
CA ASN A 43 -50.61 12.18 -38.90
C ASN A 43 -49.59 13.29 -39.16
N GLY A 44 -49.66 14.39 -38.40
CA GLY A 44 -48.71 15.48 -38.47
C GLY A 44 -49.02 16.55 -39.52
N ILE A 45 -48.07 17.47 -39.63
CA ILE A 45 -48.07 18.60 -40.57
C ILE A 45 -46.85 18.45 -41.48
N SER A 46 -47.06 18.43 -42.79
CA SER A 46 -45.99 18.36 -43.78
C SER A 46 -46.08 19.54 -44.74
N LEU A 47 -45.03 20.37 -44.80
CA LEU A 47 -44.87 21.41 -45.81
C LEU A 47 -43.66 21.06 -46.69
N ASP A 48 -43.88 21.05 -48.00
CA ASP A 48 -42.86 20.66 -48.99
C ASP A 48 -42.82 21.65 -50.18
N ASN A 49 -41.71 21.66 -50.91
CA ASN A 49 -41.51 22.32 -52.19
C ASN A 49 -41.83 23.82 -52.16
N GLN A 50 -41.12 24.60 -51.33
CA GLN A 50 -41.30 26.06 -51.19
C GLN A 50 -42.67 26.44 -50.63
N SER A 51 -43.30 25.57 -49.83
CA SER A 51 -44.54 25.93 -49.16
C SER A 51 -44.29 26.95 -48.06
N LYS A 52 -45.28 27.82 -47.82
CA LYS A 52 -45.19 28.90 -46.82
C LYS A 52 -46.42 28.93 -45.93
N MET A 53 -46.24 28.89 -44.61
CA MET A 53 -47.31 29.17 -43.63
C MET A 53 -47.07 30.52 -42.96
N THR A 54 -48.04 31.44 -43.05
CA THR A 54 -47.87 32.83 -42.58
C THR A 54 -48.53 33.14 -41.22
N GLY A 55 -48.76 32.12 -40.38
CA GLY A 55 -49.38 32.26 -39.06
C GLY A 55 -48.83 31.26 -38.05
N ASP A 56 -49.34 31.33 -36.83
CA ASP A 56 -48.78 30.61 -35.67
C ASP A 56 -49.28 29.16 -35.62
N ILE A 57 -48.47 28.26 -35.04
CA ILE A 57 -48.88 26.91 -34.63
C ILE A 57 -48.97 26.93 -33.10
N SER A 58 -50.19 26.98 -32.57
CA SER A 58 -50.44 27.13 -31.13
C SER A 58 -51.22 25.95 -30.56
N LEU A 59 -50.64 25.32 -29.54
CA LEU A 59 -51.19 24.16 -28.85
C LEU A 59 -51.38 24.48 -27.36
N THR A 60 -52.60 24.26 -26.86
CA THR A 60 -52.93 24.52 -25.45
C THR A 60 -53.76 23.38 -24.83
N ASN A 61 -53.68 23.22 -23.51
CA ASN A 61 -54.56 22.34 -22.71
C ASN A 61 -54.57 20.86 -23.13
N ASN A 62 -53.40 20.22 -23.20
CA ASN A 62 -53.18 18.81 -23.56
C ASN A 62 -53.46 18.44 -25.02
N SER A 63 -53.38 19.42 -25.93
CA SER A 63 -53.53 19.20 -27.37
C SER A 63 -52.29 18.54 -27.97
N ARG A 64 -52.43 17.83 -29.10
CA ARG A 64 -51.33 17.02 -29.66
C ARG A 64 -51.18 17.14 -31.17
N ILE A 65 -49.95 17.26 -31.65
CA ILE A 65 -49.59 16.87 -33.02
C ILE A 65 -48.84 15.55 -32.90
N GLN A 66 -49.43 14.46 -33.39
CA GLN A 66 -48.89 13.12 -33.15
C GLN A 66 -47.85 12.70 -34.20
N GLY A 67 -48.04 13.07 -35.47
CA GLY A 67 -47.12 12.72 -36.57
C GLY A 67 -45.99 13.72 -36.80
N GLY A 68 -45.71 14.59 -35.83
CA GLY A 68 -44.69 15.62 -35.94
C GLY A 68 -45.04 16.76 -36.91
N ILE A 69 -44.07 17.66 -37.07
CA ILE A 69 -44.10 18.73 -38.06
C ILE A 69 -42.84 18.57 -38.93
N ILE A 70 -43.02 18.46 -40.24
CA ILE A 70 -41.94 18.29 -41.21
C ILE A 70 -41.99 19.45 -42.19
N LEU A 71 -40.92 20.22 -42.25
CA LEU A 71 -40.67 21.24 -43.26
C LEU A 71 -39.57 20.72 -44.17
N ASP A 72 -39.85 20.65 -45.47
CA ASP A 72 -38.87 20.38 -46.51
C ASP A 72 -38.84 21.54 -47.51
N ASN A 73 -37.69 22.21 -47.60
CA ASN A 73 -37.51 23.43 -48.38
C ASN A 73 -38.68 24.43 -48.24
N SER A 74 -39.16 24.64 -47.00
CA SER A 74 -40.42 25.34 -46.71
C SER A 74 -40.32 26.30 -45.52
N GLU A 75 -41.23 27.26 -45.42
CA GLU A 75 -41.15 28.36 -44.45
C GLU A 75 -42.40 28.42 -43.55
N VAL A 76 -42.21 28.51 -42.23
CA VAL A 76 -43.25 28.88 -41.26
C VAL A 76 -42.85 30.24 -40.67
N THR A 77 -43.66 31.27 -40.89
CA THR A 77 -43.32 32.63 -40.42
C THR A 77 -43.91 32.98 -39.07
N GLY A 78 -44.76 32.14 -38.49
CA GLY A 78 -45.34 32.33 -37.16
C GLY A 78 -44.53 31.66 -36.06
N ASP A 79 -44.97 31.88 -34.82
CA ASP A 79 -44.42 31.19 -33.65
C ASP A 79 -44.95 29.75 -33.59
N ILE A 80 -44.16 28.85 -32.99
CA ILE A 80 -44.62 27.54 -32.55
C ILE A 80 -44.68 27.57 -31.02
N SER A 81 -45.89 27.51 -30.46
CA SER A 81 -46.12 27.66 -29.03
C SER A 81 -46.90 26.50 -28.44
N LEU A 82 -46.35 25.86 -27.40
CA LEU A 82 -46.98 24.75 -26.68
C LEU A 82 -47.12 25.10 -25.21
N ALA A 83 -48.34 25.00 -24.69
CA ALA A 83 -48.64 25.25 -23.28
C ALA A 83 -49.57 24.19 -22.68
N ASN A 84 -49.60 24.10 -21.35
CA ASN A 84 -50.54 23.30 -20.56
C ASN A 84 -50.57 21.82 -20.96
N GLY A 85 -49.43 21.15 -20.94
CA GLY A 85 -49.32 19.70 -21.22
C GLY A 85 -49.49 19.31 -22.69
N SER A 86 -49.43 20.27 -23.61
CA SER A 86 -49.56 20.00 -25.04
C SER A 86 -48.25 19.49 -25.64
N SER A 87 -48.34 18.65 -26.68
CA SER A 87 -47.16 17.98 -27.23
C SER A 87 -47.10 17.95 -28.77
N ILE A 88 -45.89 18.07 -29.31
CA ILE A 88 -45.56 17.59 -30.65
C ILE A 88 -44.79 16.28 -30.48
N LEU A 89 -45.48 15.18 -30.75
CA LEU A 89 -44.89 13.85 -30.80
C LEU A 89 -44.25 13.61 -32.16
N ASN A 90 -43.24 12.75 -32.24
CA ASN A 90 -42.39 12.53 -33.42
C ASN A 90 -41.63 13.79 -33.90
N GLY A 91 -41.58 14.83 -33.06
CA GLY A 91 -40.69 15.97 -33.22
C GLY A 91 -41.03 16.96 -34.32
N LEU A 92 -40.09 17.88 -34.52
CA LEU A 92 -40.11 18.96 -35.49
C LEU A 92 -38.84 18.86 -36.35
N SER A 93 -39.01 18.67 -37.66
CA SER A 93 -37.91 18.46 -38.60
C SER A 93 -37.88 19.56 -39.65
N LEU A 94 -36.73 20.21 -39.82
CA LEU A 94 -36.45 21.22 -40.84
C LEU A 94 -35.37 20.67 -41.78
N ASN A 95 -35.79 20.20 -42.95
CA ASN A 95 -34.90 19.66 -43.97
C ASN A 95 -34.67 20.67 -45.09
N ASN A 96 -33.48 20.61 -45.70
CA ASN A 96 -33.05 21.52 -46.75
C ASN A 96 -33.17 22.99 -46.28
N GLN A 97 -33.43 23.95 -47.16
CA GLN A 97 -33.50 25.38 -46.80
C GLN A 97 -34.77 25.78 -46.02
N SER A 98 -35.32 24.87 -45.21
CA SER A 98 -36.51 25.14 -44.42
C SER A 98 -36.26 26.15 -43.31
N THR A 99 -37.24 27.01 -43.05
CA THR A 99 -37.10 28.09 -42.08
C THR A 99 -38.30 28.19 -41.14
N ILE A 100 -38.05 28.35 -39.84
CA ILE A 100 -39.01 28.93 -38.90
C ILE A 100 -38.56 30.35 -38.61
N ALA A 101 -39.38 31.33 -38.99
CA ALA A 101 -38.96 32.73 -38.92
C ALA A 101 -38.94 33.28 -37.48
N ASN A 102 -39.84 32.80 -36.63
CA ASN A 102 -39.99 33.28 -35.24
C ASN A 102 -39.64 32.19 -34.22
N ASN A 103 -40.22 32.26 -33.02
CA ASN A 103 -39.74 31.52 -31.86
C ASN A 103 -40.44 30.17 -31.71
N ILE A 104 -39.75 29.25 -31.02
CA ILE A 104 -40.33 28.05 -30.46
C ILE A 104 -40.42 28.25 -28.95
N SER A 105 -41.63 28.25 -28.39
CA SER A 105 -41.87 28.52 -26.97
C SER A 105 -42.69 27.41 -26.32
N LEU A 106 -42.12 26.77 -25.30
CA LEU A 106 -42.77 25.74 -24.51
C LEU A 106 -42.97 26.26 -23.10
N THR A 107 -44.20 26.27 -22.63
CA THR A 107 -44.53 26.62 -21.25
C THR A 107 -45.39 25.54 -20.61
N GLU A 108 -45.47 25.50 -19.28
CA GLU A 108 -46.53 24.77 -18.57
C GLU A 108 -46.67 23.29 -19.00
N LYS A 109 -45.60 22.48 -18.97
CA LYS A 109 -45.55 21.08 -19.51
C LYS A 109 -45.66 20.93 -21.03
N GLY A 110 -45.44 21.99 -21.81
CA GLY A 110 -45.27 21.85 -23.26
C GLY A 110 -44.13 20.90 -23.59
N SER A 111 -44.30 20.03 -24.58
CA SER A 111 -43.27 19.06 -24.97
C SER A 111 -43.07 18.89 -26.47
N ILE A 112 -41.81 18.76 -26.90
CA ILE A 112 -41.45 18.31 -28.25
C ILE A 112 -40.52 17.11 -28.10
N ASP A 113 -40.80 16.02 -28.81
CA ASP A 113 -39.96 14.81 -28.72
C ASP A 113 -38.53 15.09 -29.20
N SER A 114 -38.37 15.66 -30.39
CA SER A 114 -37.08 16.05 -30.95
C SER A 114 -37.20 17.27 -31.86
N LEU A 115 -36.12 18.04 -31.97
CA LEU A 115 -35.98 19.16 -32.89
C LEU A 115 -34.75 18.91 -33.76
N SER A 116 -34.97 18.58 -35.03
CA SER A 116 -33.91 18.22 -35.98
C SER A 116 -33.85 19.21 -37.13
N LEU A 117 -32.70 19.86 -37.29
CA LEU A 117 -32.42 20.76 -38.41
C LEU A 117 -31.33 20.13 -39.28
N ASN A 118 -31.59 19.98 -40.57
CA ASN A 118 -30.63 19.51 -41.57
C ASN A 118 -30.65 20.48 -42.74
N GLN A 119 -29.66 21.40 -42.77
CA GLN A 119 -29.65 22.64 -43.58
C GLN A 119 -30.76 23.66 -43.23
N GLY A 120 -31.59 23.36 -42.23
CA GLY A 120 -32.67 24.24 -41.78
C GLY A 120 -32.22 25.40 -40.89
N THR A 121 -33.07 26.43 -40.80
CA THR A 121 -32.82 27.64 -40.00
C THR A 121 -33.99 27.96 -39.08
N ILE A 122 -33.72 28.29 -37.82
CA ILE A 122 -34.66 28.98 -36.94
C ILE A 122 -34.10 30.39 -36.71
N THR A 123 -34.79 31.43 -37.21
CA THR A 123 -34.33 32.81 -36.98
C THR A 123 -34.73 33.38 -35.62
N GLY A 124 -35.73 32.77 -34.96
CA GLY A 124 -36.08 33.09 -33.58
C GLY A 124 -35.19 32.38 -32.55
N GLY A 125 -35.60 32.48 -31.29
CA GLY A 125 -35.04 31.70 -30.19
C GLY A 125 -35.90 30.50 -29.83
N ILE A 126 -35.35 29.66 -28.96
CA ILE A 126 -36.05 28.56 -28.30
C ILE A 126 -36.15 28.91 -26.82
N SER A 127 -37.34 28.82 -26.25
CA SER A 127 -37.54 29.10 -24.82
C SER A 127 -38.40 28.02 -24.19
N LEU A 128 -37.89 27.43 -23.11
CA LEU A 128 -38.63 26.53 -22.23
C LEU A 128 -38.79 27.22 -20.88
N THR A 129 -40.04 27.39 -20.45
CA THR A 129 -40.36 27.98 -19.15
C THR A 129 -41.38 27.11 -18.40
N GLY A 130 -40.97 26.47 -17.30
CA GLY A 130 -41.91 25.78 -16.42
C GLY A 130 -42.83 26.79 -15.73
N ASN A 131 -44.11 26.91 -16.12
CA ASN A 131 -45.10 27.76 -15.44
C ASN A 131 -46.32 26.94 -14.96
N GLY A 132 -47.04 27.52 -14.00
CA GLY A 132 -48.39 27.17 -13.58
C GLY A 132 -48.63 27.61 -12.14
N THR A 133 -49.16 28.82 -11.91
CA THR A 133 -49.70 29.19 -10.59
C THR A 133 -50.86 28.26 -10.25
N GLY A 134 -50.70 27.39 -9.26
CA GLY A 134 -51.78 26.52 -8.73
C GLY A 134 -51.90 25.13 -9.33
N ALA A 135 -50.93 24.65 -10.12
CA ALA A 135 -50.90 23.27 -10.63
C ALA A 135 -50.25 22.31 -9.61
N ILE A 136 -50.84 21.11 -9.43
CA ILE A 136 -50.35 20.08 -8.49
C ILE A 136 -49.49 19.08 -9.29
N GLY A 137 -48.19 18.94 -8.96
CA GLY A 137 -47.22 18.02 -9.59
C GLY A 137 -46.20 18.66 -10.56
N SER A 138 -45.09 17.97 -10.87
CA SER A 138 -43.97 18.45 -11.71
C SER A 138 -44.43 19.01 -13.06
N ASN A 139 -44.24 20.32 -13.29
CA ASN A 139 -44.62 21.02 -14.53
C ASN A 139 -43.44 21.29 -15.46
N THR A 140 -42.71 20.23 -15.81
CA THR A 140 -41.49 20.35 -16.62
C THR A 140 -41.82 20.52 -18.10
N ALA A 141 -41.43 21.66 -18.69
CA ALA A 141 -41.42 21.83 -20.15
C ALA A 141 -40.22 21.08 -20.74
N THR A 142 -40.40 20.32 -21.82
CA THR A 142 -39.36 19.42 -22.33
C THR A 142 -39.13 19.50 -23.83
N ILE A 143 -37.87 19.51 -24.25
CA ILE A 143 -37.47 19.05 -25.58
C ILE A 143 -36.60 17.82 -25.38
N GLY A 144 -36.89 16.70 -26.05
CA GLY A 144 -36.07 15.49 -25.88
C GLY A 144 -34.64 15.72 -26.39
N GLU A 145 -34.50 16.11 -27.66
CA GLU A 145 -33.19 16.42 -28.26
C GLU A 145 -33.27 17.60 -29.24
N ILE A 146 -32.18 18.35 -29.36
CA ILE A 146 -31.98 19.35 -30.40
C ILE A 146 -30.73 18.95 -31.19
N THR A 147 -30.88 18.72 -32.49
CA THR A 147 -29.79 18.32 -33.37
C THR A 147 -29.71 19.24 -34.58
N LEU A 148 -28.55 19.88 -34.79
CA LEU A 148 -28.27 20.72 -35.95
C LEU A 148 -27.21 20.05 -36.81
N GLU A 149 -27.51 19.82 -38.08
CA GLU A 149 -26.60 19.20 -39.04
C GLU A 149 -26.50 19.99 -40.35
N ASN A 150 -25.42 19.77 -41.09
CA ASN A 150 -25.25 20.25 -42.46
C ASN A 150 -25.49 21.77 -42.61
N SER A 151 -24.76 22.60 -41.86
CA SER A 151 -24.90 24.07 -41.90
C SER A 151 -26.21 24.63 -41.36
N SER A 152 -26.92 23.88 -40.51
CA SER A 152 -28.10 24.40 -39.80
C SER A 152 -27.78 25.50 -38.79
N THR A 153 -28.72 26.41 -38.56
CA THR A 153 -28.53 27.55 -37.66
C THR A 153 -29.77 27.86 -36.82
N ILE A 154 -29.56 28.17 -35.54
CA ILE A 154 -30.53 28.89 -34.70
C ILE A 154 -29.95 30.27 -34.44
N THR A 155 -30.55 31.35 -34.93
CA THR A 155 -29.92 32.68 -34.75
C THR A 155 -30.21 33.31 -33.39
N GLY A 156 -31.27 32.88 -32.70
CA GLY A 156 -31.62 33.35 -31.36
C GLY A 156 -30.95 32.58 -30.21
N ASN A 157 -31.38 32.90 -28.99
CA ASN A 157 -30.95 32.20 -27.78
C ASN A 157 -31.75 30.91 -27.57
N ILE A 158 -31.15 29.93 -26.89
CA ILE A 158 -31.85 28.79 -26.29
C ILE A 158 -31.91 29.03 -24.79
N ASN A 159 -33.10 29.26 -24.25
CA ASN A 159 -33.33 29.53 -22.82
C ASN A 159 -34.06 28.36 -22.15
N ILE A 160 -33.49 27.83 -21.08
CA ILE A 160 -34.03 26.72 -20.30
C ILE A 160 -34.18 27.20 -18.86
N LYS A 161 -35.37 27.73 -18.53
CA LYS A 161 -35.61 28.38 -17.24
C LYS A 161 -36.76 27.73 -16.49
N GLY A 162 -36.50 27.29 -15.26
CA GLY A 162 -37.59 27.00 -14.33
C GLY A 162 -38.21 28.30 -13.78
N ASN A 163 -39.36 28.21 -13.10
CA ASN A 163 -39.95 29.34 -12.36
C ASN A 163 -40.33 29.01 -10.89
N SER A 164 -40.25 27.75 -10.46
CA SER A 164 -40.27 27.37 -9.04
C SER A 164 -39.57 26.02 -8.83
N ALA A 165 -39.39 25.60 -7.56
CA ALA A 165 -38.77 24.31 -7.22
C ALA A 165 -39.46 23.08 -7.85
N ASP A 166 -40.77 23.18 -8.14
CA ASP A 166 -41.58 22.13 -8.77
C ASP A 166 -41.75 22.32 -10.28
N ASN A 167 -41.29 23.46 -10.82
CA ASN A 167 -41.53 23.92 -12.18
C ASN A 167 -40.20 24.13 -12.90
N ASN A 168 -39.68 23.03 -13.46
CA ASN A 168 -38.39 23.00 -14.15
C ASN A 168 -38.56 23.14 -15.67
N ALA A 169 -37.45 23.30 -16.37
CA ALA A 169 -37.38 23.15 -17.82
C ALA A 169 -36.23 22.20 -18.15
N LYS A 170 -36.44 21.29 -19.11
CA LYS A 170 -35.45 20.29 -19.46
C LYS A 170 -35.27 20.18 -20.97
N ILE A 171 -34.01 20.15 -21.41
CA ILE A 171 -33.64 19.59 -22.70
C ILE A 171 -32.86 18.30 -22.41
N GLY A 172 -33.06 17.23 -23.17
CA GLY A 172 -32.17 16.07 -23.07
C GLY A 172 -30.80 16.43 -23.62
N SER A 173 -30.59 16.29 -24.92
CA SER A 173 -29.31 16.66 -25.55
C SER A 173 -29.43 17.84 -26.51
N ILE A 174 -28.34 18.59 -26.63
CA ILE A 174 -28.12 19.57 -27.69
C ILE A 174 -26.86 19.14 -28.44
N THR A 175 -26.99 18.75 -29.71
CA THR A 175 -25.87 18.34 -30.57
C THR A 175 -25.73 19.29 -31.75
N LEU A 176 -24.56 19.93 -31.86
CA LEU A 176 -24.19 20.76 -33.00
C LEU A 176 -23.20 19.98 -33.85
N GLY A 177 -23.64 19.56 -35.04
CA GLY A 177 -22.81 18.94 -36.06
C GLY A 177 -21.89 19.94 -36.76
N ASN A 178 -21.17 19.45 -37.78
CA ASN A 178 -20.23 20.29 -38.52
C ASN A 178 -20.93 21.46 -39.25
N ASN A 179 -20.25 22.61 -39.30
CA ASN A 179 -20.71 23.87 -39.88
C ASN A 179 -21.99 24.46 -39.27
N THR A 180 -22.43 24.00 -38.11
CA THR A 180 -23.68 24.47 -37.49
C THR A 180 -23.44 25.53 -36.42
N GLY A 181 -24.48 26.28 -36.06
CA GLY A 181 -24.31 27.31 -35.04
C GLY A 181 -25.56 27.80 -34.35
N ILE A 182 -25.35 28.29 -33.13
CA ILE A 182 -26.30 29.09 -32.38
C ILE A 182 -25.77 30.52 -32.33
N GLY A 183 -26.49 31.45 -32.96
CA GLY A 183 -26.13 32.86 -33.01
C GLY A 183 -26.29 33.60 -31.69
N GLY A 184 -27.09 33.03 -30.77
CA GLY A 184 -27.27 33.50 -29.40
C GLY A 184 -26.42 32.75 -28.37
N SER A 185 -26.92 32.69 -27.13
CA SER A 185 -26.38 31.85 -26.06
C SER A 185 -27.27 30.64 -25.78
N ILE A 186 -26.70 29.63 -25.11
CA ILE A 186 -27.46 28.62 -24.37
C ILE A 186 -27.47 29.05 -22.91
N ALA A 187 -28.64 29.38 -22.37
CA ALA A 187 -28.80 29.82 -20.98
C ALA A 187 -29.61 28.79 -20.18
N VAL A 188 -29.01 28.24 -19.13
CA VAL A 188 -29.58 27.19 -18.28
C VAL A 188 -29.77 27.71 -16.86
N GLY A 189 -30.98 27.58 -16.33
CA GLY A 189 -31.35 28.03 -14.99
C GLY A 189 -31.67 29.52 -14.90
N ASP A 190 -31.98 29.97 -13.68
CA ASP A 190 -32.25 31.37 -13.33
C ASP A 190 -31.49 31.72 -12.03
N SER A 191 -30.97 32.94 -11.97
CA SER A 191 -30.26 33.49 -10.80
C SER A 191 -31.21 33.97 -9.70
N ASN A 192 -32.51 34.17 -10.00
CA ASN A 192 -33.45 34.84 -9.09
C ASN A 192 -34.46 33.90 -8.39
N ASN A 193 -34.51 32.62 -8.76
CA ASN A 193 -35.53 31.67 -8.29
C ASN A 193 -34.93 30.28 -8.05
N ASN A 194 -35.51 29.49 -7.14
CA ASN A 194 -35.09 28.12 -6.79
C ASN A 194 -35.38 27.06 -7.89
N ALA A 195 -35.56 27.48 -9.13
CA ALA A 195 -36.13 26.68 -10.19
C ALA A 195 -35.07 26.15 -11.15
N LYS A 196 -35.10 24.84 -11.44
CA LYS A 196 -34.02 24.18 -12.17
C LYS A 196 -34.22 24.28 -13.68
N GLY A 197 -33.20 24.79 -14.37
CA GLY A 197 -33.00 24.51 -15.79
C GLY A 197 -32.09 23.28 -15.90
N THR A 198 -32.42 22.32 -16.76
CA THR A 198 -31.62 21.11 -16.93
C THR A 198 -31.33 20.83 -18.40
N ILE A 199 -30.08 20.52 -18.69
CA ILE A 199 -29.67 19.91 -19.96
C ILE A 199 -28.91 18.63 -19.61
N ASP A 200 -29.21 17.50 -20.24
CA ASP A 200 -28.46 16.26 -19.99
C ASP A 200 -27.08 16.32 -20.65
N ALA A 201 -26.98 16.80 -21.89
CA ALA A 201 -25.69 16.98 -22.57
C ALA A 201 -25.68 18.09 -23.63
N ILE A 202 -24.55 18.77 -23.78
CA ILE A 202 -24.24 19.68 -24.89
C ILE A 202 -23.01 19.12 -25.61
N THR A 203 -23.12 18.83 -26.90
CA THR A 203 -22.03 18.31 -27.72
C THR A 203 -21.77 19.24 -28.91
N LEU A 204 -20.54 19.70 -29.05
CA LEU A 204 -20.10 20.63 -30.09
C LEU A 204 -19.11 19.92 -31.01
N ASN A 205 -19.47 19.61 -32.25
CA ASN A 205 -18.61 18.89 -33.19
C ASN A 205 -17.98 19.80 -34.25
N GLY A 206 -16.84 19.40 -34.78
CA GLY A 206 -16.25 19.96 -36.00
C GLY A 206 -15.81 21.41 -35.83
N ASN A 207 -16.51 22.34 -36.49
CA ASN A 207 -16.30 23.78 -36.37
C ASN A 207 -17.59 24.50 -35.91
N SER A 208 -18.44 23.82 -35.14
CA SER A 208 -19.67 24.40 -34.61
C SER A 208 -19.40 25.58 -33.68
N THR A 209 -20.36 26.50 -33.58
CA THR A 209 -20.22 27.75 -32.80
C THR A 209 -21.46 28.05 -31.95
N ILE A 210 -21.25 28.53 -30.73
CA ILE A 210 -22.25 29.24 -29.93
C ILE A 210 -21.71 30.65 -29.66
N THR A 211 -22.23 31.65 -30.38
CA THR A 211 -21.62 33.00 -30.43
C THR A 211 -21.47 33.65 -29.06
N ASN A 212 -22.48 33.52 -28.19
CA ASN A 212 -22.47 34.11 -26.85
C ASN A 212 -22.24 33.06 -25.75
N GLY A 213 -21.71 31.89 -26.11
CA GLY A 213 -21.35 30.83 -25.17
C GLY A 213 -22.53 30.15 -24.45
N ILE A 214 -22.15 29.36 -23.45
CA ILE A 214 -23.03 28.62 -22.54
C ILE A 214 -23.02 29.35 -21.21
N THR A 215 -24.20 29.70 -20.70
CA THR A 215 -24.38 30.30 -19.37
C THR A 215 -25.17 29.36 -18.49
N ASN A 216 -24.53 28.79 -17.48
CA ASN A 216 -25.17 27.97 -16.44
C ASN A 216 -25.31 28.79 -15.16
N ALA A 217 -26.51 29.29 -14.86
CA ALA A 217 -26.77 30.09 -13.67
C ALA A 217 -26.80 29.22 -12.39
N ALA A 218 -26.87 29.84 -11.21
CA ALA A 218 -26.79 29.16 -9.90
C ALA A 218 -27.74 27.97 -9.67
N ASN A 219 -28.87 27.92 -10.38
CA ASN A 219 -29.84 26.81 -10.31
C ASN A 219 -29.91 25.99 -11.61
N GLY A 220 -28.95 26.18 -12.51
CA GLY A 220 -28.80 25.39 -13.72
C GLY A 220 -28.02 24.12 -13.45
N ASN A 221 -28.43 23.04 -14.12
CA ASN A 221 -27.75 21.75 -14.10
C ASN A 221 -27.48 21.30 -15.53
N ILE A 222 -26.21 21.13 -15.88
CA ILE A 222 -25.79 20.59 -17.17
C ILE A 222 -25.10 19.26 -16.89
N GLY A 223 -25.62 18.15 -17.41
CA GLY A 223 -25.01 16.84 -17.20
C GLY A 223 -23.63 16.74 -17.83
N ALA A 224 -23.48 17.09 -19.10
CA ALA A 224 -22.19 17.10 -19.79
C ALA A 224 -22.02 18.26 -20.77
N ILE A 225 -20.79 18.78 -20.88
CA ILE A 225 -20.32 19.61 -21.98
C ILE A 225 -19.18 18.85 -22.67
N ILE A 226 -19.38 18.49 -23.94
CA ILE A 226 -18.42 17.75 -24.77
C ILE A 226 -18.00 18.67 -25.92
N ASN A 227 -16.73 19.09 -25.89
CA ASN A 227 -16.16 20.01 -26.86
C ASN A 227 -15.25 19.26 -27.86
N ASP A 228 -15.88 18.84 -28.96
CA ASP A 228 -15.25 18.24 -30.14
C ASP A 228 -15.11 19.26 -31.28
N THR A 229 -15.20 20.55 -30.96
CA THR A 229 -15.09 21.65 -31.91
C THR A 229 -13.69 22.24 -31.87
N SER A 230 -13.15 22.64 -33.03
CA SER A 230 -11.87 23.34 -33.10
C SER A 230 -11.95 24.80 -32.65
N ASN A 231 -13.15 25.31 -32.37
CA ASN A 231 -13.37 26.68 -31.95
C ASN A 231 -13.26 26.84 -30.44
N THR A 232 -13.09 28.09 -29.99
CA THR A 232 -13.20 28.45 -28.57
C THR A 232 -14.67 28.50 -28.15
N THR A 233 -15.02 27.78 -27.08
CA THR A 233 -16.34 27.77 -26.47
C THR A 233 -16.30 28.51 -25.14
N GLN A 234 -17.06 29.59 -24.99
CA GLN A 234 -17.20 30.28 -23.71
C GLN A 234 -18.20 29.53 -22.81
N VAL A 235 -17.80 29.27 -21.56
CA VAL A 235 -18.65 28.66 -20.53
C VAL A 235 -18.62 29.54 -19.29
N SER A 236 -19.75 30.12 -18.92
CA SER A 236 -19.92 30.83 -17.64
C SER A 236 -20.77 29.97 -16.71
N ASN A 237 -20.18 29.49 -15.62
CA ASN A 237 -20.82 28.56 -14.70
C ASN A 237 -20.90 29.14 -13.29
N ALA A 238 -22.13 29.26 -12.79
CA ALA A 238 -22.44 29.50 -11.39
C ALA A 238 -23.25 28.34 -10.78
N GLY A 239 -23.69 27.37 -11.60
CA GLY A 239 -24.48 26.22 -11.20
C GLY A 239 -23.65 24.93 -11.15
N THR A 240 -24.31 23.81 -11.43
CA THR A 240 -23.68 22.49 -11.45
C THR A 240 -23.46 22.02 -12.88
N ILE A 241 -22.24 21.54 -13.17
CA ILE A 241 -21.94 20.78 -14.38
C ILE A 241 -21.45 19.40 -13.93
N GLY A 242 -21.98 18.32 -14.52
CA GLY A 242 -21.49 16.97 -14.23
C GLY A 242 -20.11 16.77 -14.82
N THR A 243 -20.05 16.72 -16.15
CA THR A 243 -18.85 16.44 -16.92
C THR A 243 -18.46 17.61 -17.83
N ILE A 244 -17.17 17.94 -17.88
CA ILE A 244 -16.56 18.74 -18.95
C ILE A 244 -15.49 17.89 -19.64
N SER A 245 -15.67 17.63 -20.93
CA SER A 245 -14.72 16.89 -21.76
C SER A 245 -14.31 17.76 -22.94
N ILE A 246 -13.02 18.05 -23.06
CA ILE A 246 -12.45 18.87 -24.12
C ILE A 246 -11.54 17.98 -24.97
N ASN A 247 -12.07 17.48 -26.08
CA ASN A 247 -11.33 16.57 -26.95
C ASN A 247 -10.49 17.32 -27.99
N GLN A 248 -10.86 18.56 -28.30
CA GLN A 248 -10.11 19.46 -29.18
C GLN A 248 -10.56 20.91 -28.95
N GLY A 249 -9.78 21.87 -29.44
CA GLY A 249 -10.10 23.30 -29.33
C GLY A 249 -9.88 23.84 -27.91
N GLU A 250 -10.68 24.85 -27.55
CA GLU A 250 -10.52 25.57 -26.28
C GLU A 250 -11.87 25.78 -25.59
N ILE A 251 -11.93 25.59 -24.27
CA ILE A 251 -12.99 26.15 -23.43
C ILE A 251 -12.41 27.32 -22.63
N ASP A 252 -13.07 28.47 -22.72
CA ASP A 252 -12.84 29.62 -21.84
C ASP A 252 -13.91 29.63 -20.76
N TYR A 253 -13.54 29.14 -19.58
CA TYR A 253 -14.40 28.95 -18.42
C TYR A 253 -14.34 30.16 -17.49
N SER A 254 -15.48 30.53 -16.89
CA SER A 254 -15.58 31.57 -15.87
C SER A 254 -16.65 31.25 -14.83
N GLY A 255 -16.50 31.78 -13.62
CA GLY A 255 -17.49 31.71 -12.55
C GLY A 255 -17.23 30.64 -11.49
N ASP A 256 -18.03 30.68 -10.42
CA ASP A 256 -17.79 29.97 -9.16
C ASP A 256 -18.60 28.66 -9.02
N GLY A 257 -19.16 28.15 -10.12
CA GLY A 257 -19.93 26.90 -10.09
C GLY A 257 -19.05 25.65 -9.90
N ILE A 258 -19.69 24.51 -9.70
CA ILE A 258 -19.00 23.25 -9.36
C ILE A 258 -19.05 22.22 -10.49
N ILE A 259 -18.02 21.36 -10.54
CA ILE A 259 -17.96 20.15 -11.36
C ILE A 259 -18.09 18.92 -10.45
N THR A 260 -19.04 18.02 -10.76
CA THR A 260 -19.44 16.95 -9.83
C THR A 260 -19.08 15.53 -10.28
N GLU A 261 -18.71 15.33 -11.55
CA GLU A 261 -18.43 13.99 -12.10
C GLU A 261 -17.02 13.90 -12.70
N GLU A 262 -16.74 14.62 -13.79
CA GLU A 262 -15.48 14.44 -14.51
C GLU A 262 -15.02 15.72 -15.23
N LEU A 263 -13.71 15.97 -15.19
CA LEU A 263 -13.05 16.99 -16.00
C LEU A 263 -11.90 16.36 -16.79
N VAL A 264 -12.02 16.36 -18.12
CA VAL A 264 -11.02 15.83 -19.05
C VAL A 264 -10.57 16.89 -20.04
N VAL A 265 -9.26 17.02 -20.22
CA VAL A 265 -8.65 17.83 -21.29
C VAL A 265 -7.69 16.93 -22.06
N GLU A 266 -8.02 16.64 -23.32
CA GLU A 266 -7.23 15.77 -24.19
C GLU A 266 -5.99 16.46 -24.76
N GLU A 267 -5.11 15.69 -25.39
CA GLU A 267 -3.87 16.19 -26.01
C GLU A 267 -4.16 17.32 -27.01
N GLY A 268 -3.46 18.46 -26.83
CA GLY A 268 -3.59 19.63 -27.71
C GLY A 268 -4.85 20.49 -27.47
N ALA A 269 -5.74 20.09 -26.56
CA ALA A 269 -6.87 20.90 -26.12
C ALA A 269 -6.48 21.86 -24.98
N THR A 270 -7.26 22.93 -24.83
CA THR A 270 -7.03 23.97 -23.82
C THR A 270 -8.27 24.19 -22.95
N LEU A 271 -8.08 24.21 -21.63
CA LEU A 271 -9.02 24.81 -20.69
C LEU A 271 -8.38 26.06 -20.09
N SER A 272 -9.00 27.22 -20.30
CA SER A 272 -8.61 28.49 -19.68
C SER A 272 -9.67 28.93 -18.69
N ILE A 273 -9.28 29.37 -17.50
CA ILE A 273 -10.19 29.80 -16.43
C ILE A 273 -9.92 31.26 -16.10
N ASP A 274 -10.90 32.15 -16.33
CA ASP A 274 -10.80 33.60 -16.13
C ASP A 274 -9.48 34.19 -16.64
N SER A 275 -9.15 33.89 -17.91
CA SER A 275 -7.89 34.30 -18.55
C SER A 275 -6.62 33.81 -17.83
N GLY A 276 -6.70 32.64 -17.18
CA GLY A 276 -5.57 31.97 -16.51
C GLY A 276 -5.42 32.25 -15.01
N ASN A 277 -6.26 33.11 -14.43
CA ASN A 277 -6.18 33.48 -13.00
C ASN A 277 -7.33 32.91 -12.16
N GLY A 278 -8.30 32.24 -12.80
CA GLY A 278 -9.46 31.70 -12.10
C GLY A 278 -9.20 30.32 -11.50
N THR A 279 -10.19 29.87 -10.75
CA THR A 279 -10.19 28.57 -10.07
C THR A 279 -11.41 27.78 -10.48
N ILE A 280 -11.23 26.53 -10.89
CA ILE A 280 -12.34 25.58 -11.06
C ILE A 280 -12.52 24.78 -9.78
N THR A 281 -13.77 24.61 -9.34
CA THR A 281 -14.09 23.90 -8.10
C THR A 281 -14.67 22.51 -8.41
N MET A 282 -14.03 21.49 -7.85
CA MET A 282 -14.50 20.10 -7.88
C MET A 282 -15.21 19.79 -6.56
N ASP A 283 -16.45 19.34 -6.64
CA ASP A 283 -17.28 18.97 -5.49
C ASP A 283 -18.12 17.75 -5.84
N SER A 284 -17.76 16.58 -5.34
CA SER A 284 -18.47 15.34 -5.63
C SER A 284 -18.68 14.51 -4.38
N ASP A 285 -19.93 14.04 -4.24
CA ASP A 285 -20.31 13.05 -3.25
C ASP A 285 -19.84 11.63 -3.63
N PHE A 286 -19.49 11.39 -4.90
CA PHE A 286 -19.29 10.04 -5.47
C PHE A 286 -17.93 9.81 -6.17
N GLY A 287 -16.97 10.73 -6.01
CA GLY A 287 -15.61 10.56 -6.52
C GLY A 287 -15.44 11.14 -7.91
N SER A 288 -15.19 12.44 -7.97
CA SER A 288 -14.85 13.10 -9.24
C SER A 288 -13.55 12.55 -9.81
N LYS A 289 -13.42 12.57 -11.13
CA LYS A 289 -12.16 12.31 -11.85
C LYS A 289 -11.66 13.57 -12.53
N LEU A 290 -10.38 13.87 -12.35
CA LEU A 290 -9.70 14.92 -13.09
C LEU A 290 -8.55 14.30 -13.87
N ASN A 291 -8.64 14.34 -15.20
CA ASN A 291 -7.67 13.75 -16.10
C ASN A 291 -7.20 14.76 -17.16
N LEU A 292 -6.01 15.32 -16.95
CA LEU A 292 -5.41 16.29 -17.87
C LEU A 292 -4.34 15.60 -18.70
N LYS A 293 -4.63 15.18 -19.94
CA LYS A 293 -3.72 14.37 -20.76
C LYS A 293 -2.40 15.07 -21.07
N GLU A 294 -1.37 14.29 -21.35
CA GLU A 294 -0.09 14.81 -21.84
C GLU A 294 -0.30 15.72 -23.05
N GLY A 295 0.37 16.86 -23.08
CA GLY A 295 0.22 17.87 -24.14
C GLY A 295 -1.05 18.72 -24.09
N SER A 296 -1.93 18.53 -23.10
CA SER A 296 -3.04 19.46 -22.81
C SER A 296 -2.54 20.75 -22.13
N THR A 297 -3.33 21.82 -22.23
CA THR A 297 -3.08 23.10 -21.53
C THR A 297 -4.19 23.41 -20.55
N PHE A 298 -3.86 23.53 -19.26
CA PHE A 298 -4.79 23.99 -18.22
C PHE A 298 -4.29 25.31 -17.61
N ASN A 299 -4.93 26.41 -17.99
CA ASN A 299 -4.59 27.75 -17.50
C ASN A 299 -5.56 28.16 -16.39
N GLY A 300 -5.14 27.96 -15.14
CA GLY A 300 -5.91 28.27 -13.94
C GLY A 300 -5.50 27.41 -12.76
N ALA A 301 -6.24 27.50 -11.66
CA ALA A 301 -6.08 26.67 -10.47
C ALA A 301 -7.24 25.68 -10.30
N ILE A 302 -6.99 24.60 -9.57
CA ILE A 302 -8.02 23.63 -9.17
C ILE A 302 -8.24 23.74 -7.67
N LYS A 303 -9.51 23.78 -7.26
CA LYS A 303 -9.90 23.66 -5.86
C LYS A 303 -10.72 22.39 -5.67
N ASN A 304 -10.23 21.48 -4.84
CA ASN A 304 -10.99 20.31 -4.40
C ASN A 304 -11.68 20.59 -3.06
N ILE A 305 -13.01 20.52 -3.02
CA ILE A 305 -13.81 20.66 -1.79
C ILE A 305 -14.66 19.42 -1.47
N GLY A 306 -14.58 18.38 -2.31
CA GLY A 306 -15.30 17.12 -2.15
C GLY A 306 -14.40 15.91 -2.33
N PHE A 307 -14.97 14.71 -2.44
CA PHE A 307 -14.16 13.51 -2.67
C PHE A 307 -13.76 13.41 -4.16
N VAL A 308 -12.45 13.30 -4.43
CA VAL A 308 -11.90 13.05 -5.76
C VAL A 308 -11.28 11.66 -5.77
N ASP A 309 -11.76 10.75 -6.61
CA ASP A 309 -11.28 9.36 -6.65
C ASP A 309 -9.83 9.30 -7.17
N THR A 310 -9.56 10.00 -8.27
CA THR A 310 -8.23 10.10 -8.85
C THR A 310 -8.00 11.49 -9.45
N LEU A 311 -6.87 12.08 -9.08
CA LEU A 311 -6.32 13.31 -9.62
C LEU A 311 -5.03 12.98 -10.37
N GLU A 312 -5.10 12.96 -11.71
CA GLU A 312 -3.97 12.67 -12.58
C GLU A 312 -3.50 13.96 -13.29
N VAL A 313 -2.28 14.39 -12.96
CA VAL A 313 -1.64 15.60 -13.48
C VAL A 313 -0.61 15.21 -14.54
N THR A 314 -1.04 15.04 -15.79
CA THR A 314 -0.15 14.84 -16.96
C THR A 314 -0.02 16.08 -17.87
N GLY A 315 -0.86 17.10 -17.67
CA GLY A 315 -0.83 18.37 -18.41
C GLY A 315 -0.25 19.52 -17.58
N ASN A 316 0.11 20.62 -18.24
CA ASN A 316 0.59 21.82 -17.56
C ASN A 316 -0.57 22.54 -16.85
N ILE A 317 -0.54 22.61 -15.51
CA ILE A 317 -1.47 23.41 -14.70
C ILE A 317 -0.72 24.65 -14.21
N SER A 318 -1.16 25.85 -14.58
CA SER A 318 -0.45 27.10 -14.21
C SER A 318 -0.67 27.58 -12.78
N GLY A 319 -1.81 27.25 -12.15
CA GLY A 319 -2.25 27.78 -10.86
C GLY A 319 -2.14 26.83 -9.67
N GLY A 320 -1.74 25.58 -9.88
CA GLY A 320 -1.65 24.57 -8.82
C GLY A 320 -2.99 23.98 -8.38
N ILE A 321 -2.93 23.21 -7.29
CA ILE A 321 -4.07 22.53 -6.65
C ILE A 321 -4.20 23.03 -5.22
N THR A 322 -5.40 23.43 -4.82
CA THR A 322 -5.78 23.65 -3.42
C THR A 322 -6.71 22.52 -2.98
N ASN A 323 -6.35 21.78 -1.94
CA ASN A 323 -7.08 20.63 -1.46
C ASN A 323 -7.70 20.88 -0.07
N GLU A 324 -9.03 20.93 -0.02
CA GLU A 324 -9.84 21.07 1.21
C GLU A 324 -10.61 19.78 1.54
N ALA A 325 -10.34 18.66 0.86
CA ALA A 325 -11.03 17.39 1.06
C ALA A 325 -10.15 16.19 0.69
N THR A 326 -10.68 14.97 0.78
CA THR A 326 -9.92 13.75 0.48
C THR A 326 -9.77 13.53 -1.03
N ILE A 327 -8.52 13.38 -1.47
CA ILE A 327 -8.15 12.79 -2.76
C ILE A 327 -7.85 11.31 -2.53
N GLY A 328 -8.45 10.41 -3.30
CA GLY A 328 -8.10 9.00 -3.31
C GLY A 328 -6.66 8.83 -3.80
N SER A 329 -6.45 9.03 -5.10
CA SER A 329 -5.14 8.86 -5.74
C SER A 329 -4.62 10.17 -6.33
N LEU A 330 -3.45 10.64 -5.91
CA LEU A 330 -2.72 11.76 -6.52
C LEU A 330 -1.56 11.23 -7.37
N ILE A 331 -1.62 11.44 -8.68
CA ILE A 331 -0.60 11.04 -9.64
C ILE A 331 -0.02 12.29 -10.31
N VAL A 332 1.26 12.53 -10.07
CA VAL A 332 1.99 13.71 -10.53
C VAL A 332 2.98 13.30 -11.62
N ASN A 333 2.64 13.62 -12.86
CA ASN A 333 3.48 13.40 -14.05
C ASN A 333 3.98 14.72 -14.66
N GLU A 334 3.65 15.86 -14.06
CA GLU A 334 4.15 17.20 -14.42
C GLU A 334 4.49 18.02 -13.17
N ASP A 335 5.31 19.06 -13.32
CA ASP A 335 5.64 19.94 -12.20
C ASP A 335 4.37 20.66 -11.70
N ILE A 336 4.08 20.55 -10.40
CA ILE A 336 2.85 21.06 -9.83
C ILE A 336 3.03 21.58 -8.40
N THR A 337 2.29 22.63 -8.06
CA THR A 337 2.12 23.08 -6.67
C THR A 337 0.83 22.49 -6.10
N TYR A 338 0.94 21.87 -4.93
CA TYR A 338 -0.16 21.33 -4.14
C TYR A 338 -0.19 22.05 -2.79
N ASN A 339 -1.33 22.62 -2.43
CA ASN A 339 -1.54 23.29 -1.16
C ASN A 339 -2.69 22.60 -0.44
N GLU A 340 -2.37 21.97 0.68
CA GLU A 340 -3.36 21.42 1.59
C GLU A 340 -3.93 22.52 2.49
N GLU A 341 -5.24 22.49 2.69
CA GLU A 341 -5.97 23.33 3.64
C GLU A 341 -6.68 22.42 4.65
N THR A 342 -7.40 23.00 5.62
CA THR A 342 -7.80 22.38 6.92
C THR A 342 -8.27 20.91 6.92
N ASP A 343 -8.89 20.41 5.84
CA ASP A 343 -9.46 19.06 5.76
C ASP A 343 -8.91 18.24 4.56
N GLY A 344 -7.84 18.68 3.92
CA GLY A 344 -7.23 17.99 2.78
C GLY A 344 -6.44 16.74 3.20
N SER A 345 -6.60 15.63 2.46
CA SER A 345 -5.77 14.43 2.65
C SER A 345 -5.67 13.58 1.39
N ILE A 346 -4.69 12.65 1.38
CA ILE A 346 -4.52 11.62 0.34
C ILE A 346 -4.72 10.24 0.96
N ALA A 347 -5.70 9.47 0.47
CA ALA A 347 -6.16 8.24 1.12
C ALA A 347 -5.71 6.93 0.44
N ASN A 348 -5.53 6.88 -0.87
CA ASN A 348 -5.24 5.62 -1.58
C ASN A 348 -3.80 5.57 -2.10
N SER A 349 -3.37 6.57 -2.88
CA SER A 349 -2.04 6.57 -3.48
C SER A 349 -1.46 7.96 -3.69
N LEU A 350 -0.13 8.08 -3.56
CA LEU A 350 0.65 9.23 -3.96
C LEU A 350 1.79 8.76 -4.86
N LYS A 351 1.80 9.22 -6.11
CA LYS A 351 2.84 8.90 -7.09
C LYS A 351 3.42 10.16 -7.69
N VAL A 352 4.75 10.31 -7.60
CA VAL A 352 5.47 11.42 -8.24
C VAL A 352 6.46 10.84 -9.24
N ALA A 353 6.26 11.15 -10.51
CA ALA A 353 7.06 10.63 -11.60
C ALA A 353 8.50 11.15 -11.56
N LYS A 354 9.40 10.38 -12.18
CA LYS A 354 10.80 10.73 -12.28
C LYS A 354 10.97 12.08 -13.00
N ASP A 355 11.93 12.88 -12.52
CA ASP A 355 12.28 14.20 -13.07
C ASP A 355 11.16 15.25 -12.97
N LYS A 356 10.11 15.00 -12.16
CA LYS A 356 9.00 15.93 -11.88
C LYS A 356 9.00 16.39 -10.43
N THR A 357 8.41 17.54 -10.19
CA THR A 357 8.41 18.21 -8.88
C THR A 357 6.98 18.40 -8.36
N LEU A 358 6.71 17.84 -7.19
CA LEU A 358 5.53 18.17 -6.38
C LEU A 358 5.94 19.16 -5.28
N THR A 359 5.53 20.41 -5.41
CA THR A 359 5.77 21.44 -4.37
C THR A 359 4.58 21.51 -3.43
N ALA A 360 4.72 20.97 -2.22
CA ALA A 360 3.70 20.95 -1.18
C ALA A 360 3.86 22.15 -0.24
N GLY A 361 3.12 23.25 -0.49
CA GLY A 361 3.30 24.51 0.24
C GLY A 361 2.96 24.43 1.73
N ASN A 362 1.95 23.63 2.07
CA ASN A 362 1.47 23.40 3.46
C ASN A 362 1.69 21.95 3.92
N GLY A 363 2.52 21.17 3.20
CA GLY A 363 2.71 19.74 3.43
C GLY A 363 1.67 18.85 2.75
N ILE A 364 1.82 17.54 2.97
CA ILE A 364 0.96 16.48 2.44
C ILE A 364 0.55 15.56 3.59
N THR A 365 -0.76 15.38 3.78
CA THR A 365 -1.29 14.43 4.76
C THR A 365 -1.72 13.12 4.10
N LEU A 366 -1.20 11.99 4.59
CA LEU A 366 -1.55 10.64 4.16
C LEU A 366 -2.47 9.96 5.18
N GLU A 367 -3.63 9.48 4.72
CA GLU A 367 -4.67 8.86 5.56
C GLU A 367 -5.17 7.51 5.00
N TYR A 368 -4.25 6.64 4.58
CA TYR A 368 -4.60 5.31 4.08
C TYR A 368 -5.35 4.46 5.10
N GLU A 369 -6.48 3.90 4.66
CA GLU A 369 -7.43 3.10 5.47
C GLU A 369 -7.94 3.79 6.75
N SER A 370 -7.85 5.13 6.82
CA SER A 370 -8.63 5.90 7.80
C SER A 370 -10.12 5.69 7.50
N THR A 371 -10.90 5.36 8.53
CA THR A 371 -12.25 4.76 8.50
C THR A 371 -13.37 5.49 7.74
N THR A 372 -13.08 6.49 6.92
CA THR A 372 -14.05 7.42 6.30
C THR A 372 -14.26 7.23 4.79
N PHE A 373 -13.29 6.75 4.00
CA PHE A 373 -13.42 6.75 2.53
C PHE A 373 -12.86 5.52 1.78
N ALA A 374 -12.47 4.45 2.48
CA ALA A 374 -12.00 3.22 1.85
C ALA A 374 -13.13 2.52 1.06
N ARG A 375 -13.20 2.77 -0.26
CA ARG A 375 -14.01 1.92 -1.15
C ARG A 375 -13.33 0.55 -1.24
N ALA A 376 -14.01 -0.48 -0.73
CA ALA A 376 -13.57 -1.88 -0.75
C ALA A 376 -13.33 -2.47 -2.17
N ASP A 377 -13.55 -1.71 -3.24
CA ASP A 377 -13.41 -2.12 -4.64
C ASP A 377 -12.06 -1.72 -5.28
N VAL A 378 -11.22 -0.93 -4.59
CA VAL A 378 -9.90 -0.54 -5.10
C VAL A 378 -8.89 -1.62 -4.72
N ILE A 379 -8.46 -2.42 -5.70
CA ILE A 379 -7.38 -3.40 -5.54
C ILE A 379 -6.11 -2.61 -5.14
N PRO A 380 -5.42 -2.96 -4.04
CA PRO A 380 -4.17 -2.31 -3.68
C PRO A 380 -3.19 -2.41 -4.84
N GLU A 381 -2.81 -1.26 -5.40
CA GLU A 381 -1.79 -1.21 -6.44
C GLU A 381 -0.43 -1.63 -5.85
N ASP A 382 0.45 -2.21 -6.67
CA ASP A 382 1.85 -2.42 -6.28
C ASP A 382 2.47 -1.04 -5.98
N LYS A 383 2.93 -0.82 -4.74
CA LYS A 383 3.52 0.44 -4.24
C LYS A 383 2.57 1.66 -4.33
N PRO A 384 1.53 1.77 -3.47
CA PRO A 384 0.60 2.90 -3.51
C PRO A 384 1.24 4.25 -3.17
N PHE A 385 2.33 4.26 -2.39
CA PHE A 385 3.09 5.48 -2.11
C PHE A 385 4.48 5.35 -2.72
N TYR A 386 4.69 6.00 -3.86
CA TYR A 386 5.91 5.89 -4.66
C TYR A 386 6.40 7.25 -5.15
N ASN A 387 7.57 7.67 -4.66
CA ASN A 387 8.25 8.87 -5.14
C ASN A 387 9.45 8.51 -6.02
N ALA A 388 9.46 8.94 -7.28
CA ALA A 388 10.62 8.89 -8.17
C ALA A 388 11.14 10.28 -8.56
N GLY A 389 10.37 11.33 -8.29
CA GLY A 389 10.69 12.73 -8.58
C GLY A 389 11.20 13.49 -7.36
N THR A 390 10.88 14.78 -7.27
CA THR A 390 11.18 15.63 -6.12
C THR A 390 9.89 16.04 -5.43
N ILE A 391 9.77 15.77 -4.14
CA ILE A 391 8.74 16.35 -3.28
C ILE A 391 9.41 17.44 -2.46
N ILE A 392 8.92 18.68 -2.57
CA ILE A 392 9.38 19.82 -1.76
C ILE A 392 8.28 20.12 -0.74
N GLY A 393 8.58 19.98 0.55
CA GLY A 393 7.61 20.14 1.63
C GLY A 393 7.49 18.89 2.52
N ASP A 394 6.74 19.03 3.61
CA ASP A 394 6.59 17.97 4.62
C ASP A 394 5.55 16.92 4.19
N ILE A 395 5.76 15.67 4.59
CA ILE A 395 4.83 14.55 4.42
C ILE A 395 4.51 13.99 5.79
N GLU A 396 3.22 13.82 6.11
CA GLU A 396 2.78 13.19 7.35
C GLU A 396 1.94 11.94 7.07
N ASN A 397 2.38 10.79 7.58
CA ASN A 397 1.52 9.61 7.74
C ASN A 397 0.79 9.70 9.10
N THR A 398 -0.52 9.93 9.09
CA THR A 398 -1.28 10.24 10.31
C THR A 398 -1.38 9.04 11.26
N SER A 399 -1.72 9.30 12.52
CA SER A 399 -1.75 8.29 13.59
C SER A 399 -2.73 7.13 13.38
N ASN A 400 -3.79 7.36 12.59
CA ASN A 400 -4.78 6.33 12.27
C ASN A 400 -4.51 5.64 10.93
N SER A 401 -3.45 6.03 10.21
CA SER A 401 -3.15 5.49 8.90
C SER A 401 -2.22 4.28 8.96
N THR A 402 -2.49 3.29 8.11
CA THR A 402 -1.62 2.12 7.89
C THR A 402 -1.16 2.08 6.44
N LEU A 403 0.02 2.58 6.14
CA LEU A 403 0.56 2.52 4.79
C LEU A 403 1.01 1.09 4.48
N PRO A 404 0.48 0.42 3.43
CA PRO A 404 0.93 -0.92 3.06
C PRO A 404 2.35 -0.91 2.51
N SER A 405 2.76 0.16 1.84
CA SER A 405 4.17 0.41 1.55
C SER A 405 4.43 1.88 1.24
N PHE A 406 5.63 2.37 1.55
CA PHE A 406 6.18 3.62 1.08
C PHE A 406 7.52 3.36 0.41
N THR A 407 7.69 3.77 -0.84
CA THR A 407 8.95 3.63 -1.58
C THR A 407 9.42 4.98 -2.09
N ASN A 408 10.64 5.37 -1.73
CA ASN A 408 11.31 6.58 -2.23
C ASN A 408 12.51 6.21 -3.09
N SER A 409 12.53 6.67 -4.33
CA SER A 409 13.64 6.57 -5.29
C SER A 409 14.10 7.93 -5.82
N GLY A 410 13.36 8.99 -5.49
CA GLY A 410 13.66 10.39 -5.82
C GLY A 410 14.11 11.19 -4.59
N SER A 411 13.77 12.48 -4.52
CA SER A 411 14.13 13.38 -3.42
C SER A 411 12.89 13.79 -2.61
N ILE A 412 13.02 13.85 -1.28
CA ILE A 412 12.08 14.49 -0.36
C ILE A 412 12.84 15.62 0.34
N GLU A 413 12.61 16.84 -0.12
CA GLU A 413 13.16 18.10 0.41
C GLU A 413 12.21 18.65 1.48
N GLY A 414 12.23 18.01 2.64
CA GLY A 414 11.34 18.30 3.77
C GLY A 414 11.40 17.21 4.83
N THR A 415 10.41 17.20 5.71
CA THR A 415 10.27 16.21 6.78
C THR A 415 9.25 15.16 6.38
N PHE A 416 9.63 13.88 6.32
CA PHE A 416 8.67 12.79 6.32
C PHE A 416 8.48 12.27 7.75
N THR A 417 7.31 12.53 8.32
CA THR A 417 6.90 12.07 9.65
C THR A 417 5.96 10.87 9.57
N ASN A 418 6.34 9.75 10.18
CA ASN A 418 5.49 8.59 10.42
C ASN A 418 4.89 8.62 11.83
N ASN A 419 3.64 9.07 11.94
CA ASN A 419 2.84 8.99 13.17
C ASN A 419 1.90 7.77 13.20
N GLY A 420 1.67 7.10 12.06
CA GLY A 420 0.88 5.88 11.92
C GLY A 420 1.71 4.59 11.81
N HIS A 421 1.15 3.59 11.14
CA HIS A 421 1.86 2.34 10.84
C HIS A 421 2.33 2.32 9.38
N ILE A 422 3.54 1.81 9.12
CA ILE A 422 4.02 1.50 7.77
C ILE A 422 4.40 0.02 7.73
N ILE A 423 3.78 -0.76 6.85
CA ILE A 423 4.11 -2.18 6.71
C ILE A 423 5.49 -2.31 6.04
N GLN A 424 5.72 -1.61 4.92
CA GLN A 424 7.00 -1.66 4.21
C GLN A 424 7.49 -0.26 3.87
N PHE A 425 8.66 0.14 4.38
CA PHE A 425 9.35 1.36 4.01
C PHE A 425 10.62 1.02 3.24
N VAL A 426 10.78 1.54 2.03
CA VAL A 426 11.97 1.37 1.20
C VAL A 426 12.47 2.71 0.69
N ASN A 427 13.64 3.14 1.11
CA ASN A 427 14.38 4.22 0.45
C ASN A 427 15.42 3.58 -0.47
N GLU A 428 15.16 3.56 -1.78
CA GLU A 428 16.01 2.95 -2.81
C GLU A 428 17.34 3.71 -2.97
N SER A 429 18.32 3.13 -3.66
CA SER A 429 19.68 3.65 -3.75
C SER A 429 19.84 5.11 -4.24
N THR A 430 18.91 5.61 -5.06
CA THR A 430 18.86 7.00 -5.53
C THR A 430 18.02 7.92 -4.64
N GLY A 431 17.31 7.33 -3.68
CA GLY A 431 16.42 8.02 -2.77
C GLY A 431 17.17 8.94 -1.82
N VAL A 432 16.71 10.19 -1.72
CA VAL A 432 17.19 11.18 -0.75
C VAL A 432 16.01 11.64 0.10
N ILE A 433 16.19 11.69 1.41
CA ILE A 433 15.24 12.26 2.36
C ILE A 433 16.00 13.20 3.28
N ASP A 434 15.58 14.47 3.34
CA ASP A 434 16.23 15.45 4.21
C ASP A 434 16.03 15.12 5.69
N GLU A 435 14.80 14.93 6.13
CA GLU A 435 14.49 14.51 7.49
C GLU A 435 13.43 13.40 7.50
N PHE A 436 13.69 12.31 8.21
CA PHE A 436 12.72 11.24 8.47
C PHE A 436 12.52 11.06 9.96
N ILE A 437 11.26 11.12 10.40
CA ILE A 437 10.84 10.97 11.79
C ILE A 437 9.94 9.75 11.91
N ASN A 438 10.36 8.72 12.65
CA ASN A 438 9.49 7.59 12.97
C ASN A 438 9.00 7.68 14.42
N ASN A 439 7.75 8.08 14.65
CA ASN A 439 7.14 8.18 15.98
C ASN A 439 6.27 6.96 16.35
N LYS A 440 5.94 6.10 15.38
CA LYS A 440 5.13 4.89 15.61
C LYS A 440 5.81 3.63 15.11
N THR A 441 5.23 2.86 14.19
CA THR A 441 5.70 1.51 13.88
C THR A 441 5.98 1.34 12.40
N ILE A 442 7.12 0.72 12.08
CA ILE A 442 7.45 0.27 10.73
C ILE A 442 7.73 -1.23 10.79
N ALA A 443 7.01 -2.05 10.03
CA ALA A 443 7.25 -3.50 10.08
C ALA A 443 8.53 -3.90 9.35
N PHE A 444 8.77 -3.32 8.19
CA PHE A 444 9.99 -3.56 7.43
C PHE A 444 10.57 -2.24 6.94
N PHE A 445 11.83 -1.97 7.26
CA PHE A 445 12.56 -0.77 6.84
C PHE A 445 13.82 -1.17 6.07
N LYS A 446 13.93 -0.68 4.84
CA LYS A 446 15.12 -0.82 4.01
C LYS A 446 15.57 0.54 3.54
N ASN A 447 16.84 0.87 3.79
CA ASN A 447 17.46 2.09 3.30
C ASN A 447 18.73 1.77 2.50
N GLU A 448 18.68 2.00 1.20
CA GLU A 448 19.82 1.96 0.28
C GLU A 448 20.31 3.37 -0.10
N GLY A 449 19.41 4.37 -0.02
CA GLY A 449 19.67 5.78 -0.33
C GLY A 449 20.21 6.59 0.85
N ASN A 450 20.09 7.92 0.76
CA ASN A 450 20.55 8.85 1.79
C ASN A 450 19.36 9.40 2.59
N ILE A 451 19.40 9.23 3.91
CA ILE A 451 18.52 9.95 4.85
C ILE A 451 19.43 10.83 5.67
N LYS A 452 19.32 12.14 5.50
CA LYS A 452 20.26 13.09 6.11
C LYS A 452 20.06 13.15 7.63
N ASP A 453 18.82 13.32 8.08
CA ASP A 453 18.46 13.33 9.51
C ASP A 453 17.39 12.25 9.79
N PHE A 454 17.73 11.22 10.57
CA PHE A 454 16.79 10.17 11.01
C PHE A 454 16.55 10.29 12.52
N LYS A 455 15.29 10.47 12.96
CA LYS A 455 14.93 10.61 14.38
C LYS A 455 13.56 9.99 14.69
N GLY A 456 13.11 10.13 15.94
CA GLY A 456 11.84 9.58 16.44
C GLY A 456 12.04 8.48 17.48
N ASP A 457 10.99 8.19 18.23
CA ASP A 457 10.95 7.20 19.33
C ASP A 457 10.18 5.92 18.98
N GLY A 458 9.70 5.83 17.73
CA GLY A 458 8.99 4.70 17.18
C GLY A 458 9.82 3.41 17.11
N ILE A 459 9.14 2.30 16.84
CA ILE A 459 9.71 0.95 16.71
C ILE A 459 9.81 0.58 15.23
N ILE A 460 10.95 0.05 14.82
CA ILE A 460 11.10 -0.66 13.55
C ILE A 460 11.24 -2.15 13.85
N TYR A 461 10.39 -3.02 13.29
CA TYR A 461 10.50 -4.46 13.58
C TYR A 461 11.70 -5.07 12.87
N GLY A 462 11.81 -4.90 11.55
CA GLY A 462 12.96 -5.37 10.77
C GLY A 462 13.68 -4.26 10.05
N VAL A 463 14.99 -4.16 10.25
CA VAL A 463 15.88 -3.31 9.43
C VAL A 463 16.73 -4.18 8.52
N ILE A 464 16.74 -3.89 7.21
CA ILE A 464 17.77 -4.38 6.29
C ILE A 464 18.74 -3.24 5.98
N ASN A 465 20.01 -3.42 6.36
CA ASN A 465 21.10 -2.55 5.95
C ASN A 465 21.80 -3.16 4.73
N SER A 466 21.76 -2.47 3.59
CA SER A 466 22.42 -2.87 2.34
C SER A 466 23.60 -1.96 1.95
N ASN A 467 23.92 -0.96 2.79
CA ASN A 467 24.97 0.05 2.51
C ASN A 467 25.68 0.45 3.82
N VAL A 468 25.95 1.74 4.06
CA VAL A 468 26.71 2.20 5.25
C VAL A 468 25.79 2.86 6.28
N ILE A 469 25.79 2.32 7.51
CA ILE A 469 25.29 3.00 8.71
C ILE A 469 26.49 3.62 9.45
N THR A 470 26.49 4.95 9.58
CA THR A 470 27.53 5.67 10.30
C THR A 470 27.16 5.80 11.78
N GLY A 471 28.07 5.41 12.69
CA GLY A 471 27.82 5.41 14.13
C GLY A 471 27.15 4.14 14.66
N ASP A 472 26.61 4.23 15.88
CA ASP A 472 25.99 3.10 16.57
C ASP A 472 24.56 2.84 16.08
N PHE A 473 24.20 1.57 15.90
CA PHE A 473 22.82 1.11 15.70
C PHE A 473 22.26 0.63 17.04
N LYS A 474 21.63 1.52 17.82
CA LYS A 474 21.20 1.24 19.20
C LYS A 474 19.70 1.35 19.38
N GLU A 475 19.05 0.25 19.74
CA GLU A 475 17.64 0.20 20.15
C GLU A 475 16.64 0.70 19.09
N VAL A 476 17.06 0.73 17.82
CA VAL A 476 16.23 1.22 16.71
C VAL A 476 15.27 0.14 16.22
N SER A 477 15.68 -1.13 16.30
CA SER A 477 14.86 -2.26 15.84
C SER A 477 14.91 -3.49 16.73
N THR A 478 13.88 -4.34 16.61
CA THR A 478 13.88 -5.66 17.24
C THR A 478 14.69 -6.66 16.42
N SER A 479 14.81 -6.46 15.10
CA SER A 479 15.61 -7.30 14.20
C SER A 479 16.44 -6.49 13.21
N LEU A 480 17.61 -7.02 12.84
CA LEU A 480 18.57 -6.41 11.92
C LEU A 480 19.17 -7.46 10.99
N TRP A 481 19.17 -7.20 9.69
CA TRP A 481 20.02 -7.88 8.72
C TRP A 481 21.01 -6.89 8.10
N ASN A 482 22.28 -7.03 8.44
CA ASN A 482 23.39 -6.34 7.76
C ASN A 482 23.84 -7.18 6.57
N GLU A 483 23.43 -6.80 5.36
CA GLU A 483 23.68 -7.58 4.14
C GLU A 483 25.16 -7.60 3.75
N LYS A 484 25.50 -8.54 2.88
CA LYS A 484 26.86 -8.66 2.35
C LYS A 484 27.27 -7.36 1.62
N GLY A 485 28.39 -6.78 2.03
CA GLY A 485 28.91 -5.53 1.48
C GLY A 485 28.42 -4.28 2.21
N ALA A 486 27.46 -4.41 3.13
CA ALA A 486 27.02 -3.34 4.01
C ALA A 486 27.98 -3.17 5.21
N ILE A 487 28.08 -1.95 5.75
CA ILE A 487 28.97 -1.58 6.86
C ILE A 487 28.17 -0.87 7.96
N ILE A 488 28.32 -1.29 9.20
CA ILE A 488 27.91 -0.53 10.39
C ILE A 488 29.18 -0.12 11.14
N THR A 489 29.42 1.19 11.25
CA THR A 489 30.70 1.70 11.78
C THR A 489 30.75 1.84 13.32
N GLY A 490 29.65 1.55 14.02
CA GLY A 490 29.55 1.57 15.47
C GLY A 490 29.08 0.25 16.07
N ASN A 491 28.60 0.33 17.31
CA ASN A 491 28.04 -0.82 18.05
C ASN A 491 26.60 -1.08 17.62
N VAL A 492 26.18 -2.34 17.73
CA VAL A 492 24.81 -2.79 17.46
C VAL A 492 24.17 -3.28 18.76
N THR A 493 23.01 -2.73 19.11
CA THR A 493 22.14 -3.21 20.19
C THR A 493 20.71 -3.25 19.67
N LEU A 494 20.03 -4.40 19.80
CA LEU A 494 18.63 -4.57 19.42
C LEU A 494 17.70 -4.25 20.59
N LYS A 495 16.48 -3.82 20.28
CA LYS A 495 15.49 -3.37 21.26
C LYS A 495 14.98 -4.49 22.18
N GLY A 496 14.97 -5.76 21.71
CA GLY A 496 14.45 -6.93 22.45
C GLY A 496 13.30 -7.63 21.73
N THR A 497 12.69 -8.65 22.36
CA THR A 497 11.66 -9.53 21.77
C THR A 497 10.21 -9.11 22.05
N GLU A 498 9.77 -9.00 23.31
CA GLU A 498 8.33 -8.89 23.65
C GLU A 498 8.01 -7.76 24.66
N GLN A 499 8.88 -7.55 25.67
CA GLN A 499 8.61 -6.62 26.78
C GLN A 499 8.58 -5.15 26.33
N ASP A 500 9.30 -4.83 25.25
CA ASP A 500 9.49 -3.46 24.75
C ASP A 500 8.43 -3.00 23.74
N CYS A 501 7.51 -3.88 23.33
CA CYS A 501 6.50 -3.61 22.31
C CYS A 501 5.05 -3.57 22.82
N GLY A 502 4.80 -3.86 24.10
CA GLY A 502 3.44 -3.97 24.66
C GLY A 502 2.67 -5.20 24.16
N ASP A 503 1.37 -5.30 24.49
CA ASP A 503 0.46 -6.42 24.13
C ASP A 503 0.22 -6.57 22.59
N ASP A 504 0.89 -5.78 21.76
CA ASP A 504 0.77 -5.87 20.30
C ASP A 504 1.55 -7.09 19.79
N SER A 505 0.80 -8.12 19.40
CA SER A 505 1.25 -9.43 18.85
C SER A 505 2.21 -9.40 17.64
N ILE A 506 2.72 -8.23 17.25
CA ILE A 506 3.56 -8.01 16.07
C ILE A 506 5.07 -8.13 16.41
N CYS A 507 5.47 -7.96 17.68
CA CYS A 507 6.84 -8.20 18.15
C CYS A 507 7.00 -9.60 18.77
N GLN A 508 7.16 -10.64 17.96
CA GLN A 508 7.37 -12.00 18.48
C GLN A 508 8.80 -12.50 18.36
N GLN A 509 9.68 -11.80 17.61
CA GLN A 509 11.02 -12.29 17.29
C GLN A 509 12.07 -11.16 17.27
N SER A 510 13.26 -11.46 17.80
CA SER A 510 14.45 -10.62 17.71
C SER A 510 15.59 -11.37 17.02
N GLU A 511 15.91 -10.96 15.78
CA GLU A 511 16.92 -11.61 14.96
C GLU A 511 18.02 -10.63 14.55
N LEU A 512 19.28 -11.06 14.69
CA LEU A 512 20.44 -10.34 14.16
C LEU A 512 21.19 -11.23 13.18
N ARG A 513 21.20 -10.84 11.91
CA ARG A 513 22.00 -11.48 10.87
C ARG A 513 23.06 -10.51 10.35
N ASN A 514 24.33 -10.85 10.52
CA ASN A 514 25.44 -10.10 9.94
C ASN A 514 26.11 -10.89 8.83
N ASP A 515 25.89 -10.49 7.57
CA ASP A 515 26.62 -10.98 6.39
C ASP A 515 27.65 -9.94 5.88
N GLY A 516 27.57 -8.69 6.38
CA GLY A 516 28.47 -7.57 6.06
C GLY A 516 29.54 -7.32 7.12
N GLU A 517 29.90 -6.04 7.32
CA GLU A 517 30.88 -5.61 8.32
C GLU A 517 30.19 -4.81 9.44
N ILE A 518 30.46 -5.16 10.70
CA ILE A 518 30.16 -4.35 11.88
C ILE A 518 31.51 -4.04 12.52
N THR A 519 31.94 -2.78 12.56
CA THR A 519 33.27 -2.45 13.09
C THR A 519 33.29 -2.39 14.63
N GLY A 520 32.13 -2.17 15.25
CA GLY A 520 31.97 -2.14 16.71
C GLY A 520 31.59 -3.50 17.32
N ASN A 521 30.99 -3.44 18.52
CA ASN A 521 30.48 -4.62 19.23
C ASN A 521 29.03 -4.92 18.86
N VAL A 522 28.63 -6.17 18.98
CA VAL A 522 27.21 -6.55 19.11
C VAL A 522 26.92 -6.75 20.58
N ILE A 523 25.95 -6.03 21.14
CA ILE A 523 25.67 -5.97 22.57
C ILE A 523 24.26 -6.49 22.82
N ASN A 524 24.11 -7.46 23.73
CA ASN A 524 22.84 -7.92 24.27
C ASN A 524 22.82 -7.67 25.78
N ASP A 525 22.18 -6.59 26.20
CA ASP A 525 22.15 -6.15 27.61
C ASP A 525 21.32 -7.10 28.51
N THR A 526 21.41 -6.88 29.82
CA THR A 526 20.52 -7.54 30.80
C THR A 526 19.05 -7.33 30.43
N ASP A 527 18.21 -8.33 30.71
CA ASP A 527 16.77 -8.36 30.42
C ASP A 527 16.38 -8.38 28.94
N LYS A 528 17.36 -8.40 28.02
CA LYS A 528 17.12 -8.55 26.59
C LYS A 528 17.28 -9.98 26.12
N GLN A 529 16.55 -10.31 25.06
CA GLN A 529 16.66 -11.57 24.34
C GLN A 529 16.92 -11.32 22.86
N ILE A 530 17.83 -12.11 22.29
CA ILE A 530 17.97 -12.29 20.84
C ILE A 530 17.64 -13.75 20.55
N ASP A 531 16.61 -14.00 19.75
CA ASP A 531 16.21 -15.36 19.40
C ASP A 531 17.23 -16.01 18.49
N TRP A 532 17.75 -15.24 17.54
CA TRP A 532 18.77 -15.75 16.64
C TRP A 532 19.82 -14.69 16.29
N LEU A 533 21.07 -14.99 16.62
CA LEU A 533 22.23 -14.21 16.21
C LEU A 533 23.09 -15.06 15.28
N LYS A 534 23.22 -14.62 14.02
CA LYS A 534 24.03 -15.28 13.01
C LYS A 534 25.08 -14.31 12.45
N ASN A 535 26.35 -14.68 12.57
CA ASN A 535 27.46 -13.97 11.94
C ASN A 535 28.07 -14.79 10.81
N THR A 536 27.93 -14.36 9.56
CA THR A 536 28.68 -14.86 8.39
C THR A 536 29.67 -13.84 7.81
N GLY A 537 29.51 -12.57 8.18
CA GLY A 537 30.42 -11.47 7.84
C GLY A 537 31.51 -11.25 8.91
N SER A 538 31.93 -9.99 9.09
CA SER A 538 32.95 -9.61 10.08
C SER A 538 32.39 -8.72 11.19
N ILE A 539 32.76 -9.01 12.42
CA ILE A 539 32.56 -8.15 13.59
C ILE A 539 33.94 -7.74 14.11
N GLY A 540 34.26 -6.44 14.05
CA GLY A 540 35.53 -5.87 14.49
C GLY A 540 35.68 -5.80 16.01
N GLY A 541 34.55 -5.73 16.74
CA GLY A 541 34.50 -5.85 18.20
C GLY A 541 34.21 -7.28 18.67
N SER A 542 33.55 -7.38 19.82
CA SER A 542 33.05 -8.63 20.40
C SER A 542 31.52 -8.77 20.28
N ILE A 543 31.03 -9.99 20.45
CA ILE A 543 29.64 -10.20 20.90
C ILE A 543 29.66 -10.16 22.43
N ALA A 544 29.09 -9.12 23.03
CA ALA A 544 28.96 -8.94 24.47
C ALA A 544 27.54 -9.32 24.89
N ASN A 545 27.38 -10.46 25.57
CA ASN A 545 26.07 -10.97 25.99
C ASN A 545 25.93 -10.98 27.52
N SER A 546 25.05 -10.13 28.04
CA SER A 546 24.60 -10.12 29.44
C SER A 546 23.14 -10.59 29.59
N GLY A 547 22.39 -10.66 28.47
CA GLY A 547 21.01 -11.14 28.39
C GLY A 547 20.89 -12.62 28.00
N SER A 548 19.88 -12.92 27.18
CA SER A 548 19.63 -14.26 26.63
C SER A 548 19.83 -14.28 25.12
N ILE A 549 20.62 -15.22 24.59
CA ILE A 549 20.66 -15.52 23.15
C ILE A 549 20.18 -16.95 22.96
N VAL A 550 19.05 -17.17 22.30
CA VAL A 550 18.49 -18.52 22.16
C VAL A 550 19.35 -19.36 21.21
N ALA A 551 19.79 -18.80 20.09
CA ALA A 551 20.72 -19.44 19.17
C ALA A 551 21.78 -18.48 18.64
N LEU A 552 23.05 -18.90 18.70
CA LEU A 552 24.20 -18.17 18.20
C LEU A 552 24.99 -19.03 17.21
N GLU A 553 25.05 -18.60 15.95
CA GLU A 553 25.85 -19.23 14.90
C GLU A 553 26.99 -18.30 14.46
N VAL A 554 28.24 -18.77 14.61
CA VAL A 554 29.44 -18.05 14.18
C VAL A 554 30.09 -18.77 13.01
N SER A 555 29.96 -18.19 11.83
CA SER A 555 30.51 -18.67 10.55
C SER A 555 31.42 -17.65 9.86
N GLY A 556 31.57 -16.45 10.44
CA GLY A 556 32.50 -15.41 10.01
C GLY A 556 33.33 -14.87 11.18
N ASP A 557 34.23 -13.93 10.90
CA ASP A 557 35.21 -13.43 11.86
C ASP A 557 34.57 -12.57 12.96
N ILE A 558 34.98 -12.79 14.20
CA ILE A 558 34.66 -11.93 15.36
C ILE A 558 35.97 -11.63 16.08
N ALA A 559 36.55 -10.45 15.83
CA ALA A 559 37.89 -10.13 16.28
C ALA A 559 38.03 -10.11 17.81
N GLY A 560 37.01 -9.64 18.52
CA GLY A 560 36.93 -9.64 19.99
C GLY A 560 36.42 -10.95 20.60
N GLY A 561 35.98 -11.91 19.78
CA GLY A 561 35.32 -13.13 20.25
C GLY A 561 33.96 -12.89 20.92
N ILE A 562 33.54 -13.84 21.75
CA ILE A 562 32.34 -13.75 22.59
C ILE A 562 32.75 -13.46 24.04
N ALA A 563 32.16 -12.43 24.63
CA ALA A 563 32.13 -12.18 26.06
C ALA A 563 30.72 -12.49 26.57
N ASN A 564 30.52 -13.68 27.13
CA ASN A 564 29.24 -14.18 27.59
C ASN A 564 29.15 -14.16 29.12
N ASP A 565 28.36 -13.24 29.66
CA ASP A 565 27.97 -13.18 31.08
C ASP A 565 26.49 -13.53 31.30
N GLY A 566 25.73 -13.77 30.22
CA GLY A 566 24.35 -14.22 30.23
C GLY A 566 24.15 -15.67 29.77
N GLY A 567 22.95 -15.98 29.27
CA GLY A 567 22.61 -17.31 28.76
C GLY A 567 22.73 -17.41 27.24
N ILE A 568 23.37 -18.47 26.74
CA ILE A 568 23.32 -18.85 25.32
C ILE A 568 22.63 -20.21 25.21
N GLY A 569 21.55 -20.34 24.44
CA GLY A 569 20.91 -21.62 24.20
C GLY A 569 21.82 -22.55 23.40
N ALA A 570 21.85 -22.38 22.09
CA ALA A 570 22.74 -23.13 21.21
C ALA A 570 23.89 -22.26 20.70
N LEU A 571 25.13 -22.67 20.97
CA LEU A 571 26.34 -22.08 20.38
C LEU A 571 26.90 -23.00 19.30
N ARG A 572 26.92 -22.51 18.06
CA ARG A 572 27.53 -23.20 16.92
C ARG A 572 28.75 -22.44 16.41
N VAL A 573 29.90 -23.11 16.47
CA VAL A 573 31.22 -22.58 16.13
C VAL A 573 31.67 -23.18 14.81
N ASN A 574 31.43 -22.47 13.71
CA ASN A 574 31.90 -22.83 12.37
C ASN A 574 33.16 -22.04 11.96
N GLU A 575 33.67 -21.15 12.82
CA GLU A 575 34.94 -20.43 12.63
C GLU A 575 35.78 -20.44 13.92
N ASN A 576 37.08 -20.13 13.81
CA ASN A 576 37.94 -20.04 15.00
C ASN A 576 37.46 -18.91 15.91
N LEU A 577 37.26 -19.21 17.19
CA LEU A 577 36.53 -18.35 18.09
C LEU A 577 37.14 -18.33 19.48
N THR A 578 37.30 -17.13 20.04
CA THR A 578 37.58 -16.94 21.47
C THR A 578 36.27 -16.78 22.22
N TYR A 579 36.15 -17.46 23.36
CA TYR A 579 35.00 -17.38 24.25
C TYR A 579 35.47 -17.06 25.66
N SER A 580 34.77 -16.14 26.32
CA SER A 580 35.08 -15.64 27.65
C SER A 580 33.81 -15.28 28.42
N GLY A 581 33.94 -14.96 29.71
CA GLY A 581 32.83 -14.58 30.58
C GLY A 581 32.34 -15.72 31.48
N ASN A 582 31.38 -15.40 32.36
CA ASN A 582 30.87 -16.32 33.40
C ASN A 582 29.49 -16.90 33.09
N GLY A 583 28.93 -16.58 31.93
CA GLY A 583 27.63 -17.06 31.46
C GLY A 583 27.61 -18.55 31.12
N ASN A 584 26.43 -19.06 30.80
CA ASN A 584 26.17 -20.49 30.62
C ASN A 584 25.59 -20.82 29.24
N ILE A 585 25.84 -22.05 28.80
CA ILE A 585 25.17 -22.69 27.67
C ILE A 585 23.99 -23.50 28.21
N THR A 586 22.77 -23.26 27.69
CA THR A 586 21.54 -23.87 28.20
C THR A 586 20.96 -24.98 27.32
N ASN A 587 21.46 -25.15 26.09
CA ASN A 587 20.98 -26.17 25.16
C ASN A 587 22.10 -26.93 24.43
N ALA A 588 22.94 -26.27 23.63
CA ALA A 588 23.92 -27.01 22.81
C ALA A 588 25.23 -26.27 22.58
N LEU A 589 26.32 -27.03 22.49
CA LEU A 589 27.61 -26.58 21.97
C LEU A 589 28.03 -27.47 20.80
N ILE A 590 28.25 -26.86 19.64
CA ILE A 590 28.71 -27.54 18.44
C ILE A 590 29.98 -26.85 17.93
N VAL A 591 31.05 -27.61 17.75
CA VAL A 591 32.30 -27.11 17.16
C VAL A 591 32.61 -27.88 15.90
N ALA A 592 32.69 -27.17 14.77
CA ALA A 592 32.91 -27.76 13.45
C ALA A 592 34.33 -28.32 13.29
N GLU A 593 34.48 -29.26 12.36
CA GLU A 593 35.77 -29.90 12.04
C GLU A 593 36.82 -28.85 11.62
N GLY A 594 38.05 -28.99 12.14
CA GLY A 594 39.15 -28.08 11.84
C GLY A 594 39.07 -26.70 12.49
N LYS A 595 37.99 -26.39 13.22
CA LYS A 595 37.81 -25.11 13.92
C LYS A 595 38.15 -25.24 15.39
N THR A 596 38.56 -24.13 16.01
CA THR A 596 38.97 -24.06 17.40
C THR A 596 38.09 -23.10 18.20
N LEU A 597 37.51 -23.59 19.29
CA LEU A 597 36.92 -22.76 20.34
C LEU A 597 37.93 -22.62 21.48
N SER A 598 38.44 -21.42 21.70
CA SER A 598 39.37 -21.08 22.80
C SER A 598 38.59 -20.44 23.94
N ALA A 599 38.23 -21.23 24.95
CA ALA A 599 37.41 -20.84 26.10
C ALA A 599 38.26 -20.72 27.37
N GLY A 600 39.06 -19.65 27.46
CA GLY A 600 40.02 -19.47 28.57
C GLY A 600 39.37 -19.34 29.95
N SER A 601 38.14 -18.84 30.04
CA SER A 601 37.35 -18.80 31.29
C SER A 601 36.58 -20.09 31.59
N GLY A 602 36.66 -21.08 30.69
CA GLY A 602 35.85 -22.29 30.74
C GLY A 602 34.47 -22.13 30.09
N ILE A 603 33.76 -23.24 30.03
CA ILE A 603 32.43 -23.41 29.43
C ILE A 603 31.53 -23.99 30.51
N THR A 604 30.49 -23.26 30.87
CA THR A 604 29.51 -23.69 31.88
C THR A 604 28.25 -24.16 31.18
N PHE A 605 27.76 -25.36 31.51
CA PHE A 605 26.45 -25.85 31.09
C PHE A 605 25.49 -25.81 32.27
N ASP A 606 24.33 -25.18 32.04
CA ASP A 606 23.17 -25.22 32.92
C ASP A 606 21.93 -25.48 32.05
N SER A 607 21.70 -26.76 31.77
CA SER A 607 20.77 -27.23 30.75
C SER A 607 19.87 -28.33 31.28
N THR A 608 18.65 -28.44 30.76
CA THR A 608 17.74 -29.54 31.12
C THR A 608 17.93 -30.77 30.25
N ASN A 609 18.44 -30.62 29.02
CA ASN A 609 18.73 -31.68 28.05
C ASN A 609 19.85 -31.23 27.09
N GLY A 610 20.99 -30.83 27.64
CA GLY A 610 22.06 -30.22 26.87
C GLY A 610 22.84 -31.19 25.98
N ASN A 611 23.46 -30.67 24.91
CA ASN A 611 24.26 -31.47 23.98
C ASN A 611 25.61 -30.82 23.67
N VAL A 612 26.69 -31.60 23.74
CA VAL A 612 28.02 -31.21 23.25
C VAL A 612 28.37 -32.10 22.06
N ASN A 613 28.69 -31.49 20.92
CA ASN A 613 29.18 -32.17 19.73
C ASN A 613 30.44 -31.48 19.20
N ASN A 614 31.59 -32.05 19.52
CA ASN A 614 32.89 -31.50 19.12
C ASN A 614 33.50 -32.34 17.98
N LEU A 615 33.55 -31.77 16.78
CA LEU A 615 34.32 -32.30 15.65
C LEU A 615 35.69 -31.60 15.49
N GLY A 616 35.84 -30.41 16.08
CA GLY A 616 37.04 -29.57 16.00
C GLY A 616 37.94 -29.67 17.23
N THR A 617 38.42 -28.51 17.71
CA THR A 617 39.18 -28.39 18.95
C THR A 617 38.46 -27.49 19.95
N ILE A 618 38.24 -27.98 21.17
CA ILE A 618 37.86 -27.14 22.31
C ILE A 618 39.09 -26.99 23.20
N ALA A 619 39.50 -25.76 23.48
CA ALA A 619 40.60 -25.42 24.37
C ALA A 619 40.06 -24.60 25.55
N GLY A 620 39.70 -25.30 26.63
CA GLY A 620 39.04 -24.73 27.80
C GLY A 620 38.34 -25.81 28.61
N ASN A 621 38.13 -25.55 29.90
CA ASN A 621 37.46 -26.48 30.80
C ASN A 621 35.94 -26.48 30.54
N LEU A 622 35.26 -27.59 30.76
CA LEU A 622 33.80 -27.68 30.72
C LEU A 622 33.26 -28.14 32.06
N SER A 623 32.23 -27.46 32.54
CA SER A 623 31.54 -27.75 33.80
C SER A 623 30.05 -27.96 33.54
N ASN A 624 29.54 -29.16 33.81
CA ASN A 624 28.10 -29.43 33.90
C ASN A 624 27.66 -29.15 35.34
N VAL A 625 26.94 -28.06 35.58
CA VAL A 625 26.68 -27.59 36.95
C VAL A 625 25.59 -28.40 37.65
N SER A 626 25.45 -28.21 38.96
CA SER A 626 24.45 -28.93 39.76
C SER A 626 23.05 -28.80 39.17
N LYS A 627 22.31 -29.93 39.11
CA LYS A 627 20.98 -30.08 38.48
C LYS A 627 20.94 -29.94 36.96
N SER A 628 22.06 -29.62 36.32
CA SER A 628 22.16 -29.64 34.85
C SER A 628 22.24 -31.08 34.35
N THR A 629 21.61 -31.33 33.21
CA THR A 629 21.63 -32.60 32.49
C THR A 629 22.16 -32.37 31.08
N LEU A 630 23.30 -33.01 30.77
CA LEU A 630 23.74 -33.23 29.40
C LEU A 630 23.19 -34.56 28.93
N ASP A 631 22.34 -34.56 27.92
CA ASP A 631 21.87 -35.80 27.30
C ASP A 631 23.02 -36.48 26.54
N THR A 632 23.78 -35.70 25.78
CA THR A 632 24.94 -36.20 25.04
C THR A 632 26.15 -35.29 25.19
N PHE A 633 27.28 -35.86 25.59
CA PHE A 633 28.60 -35.32 25.39
C PHE A 633 29.33 -36.18 24.35
N ASN A 634 29.52 -35.67 23.14
CA ASN A 634 30.20 -36.38 22.06
C ASN A 634 31.43 -35.59 21.59
N ASN A 635 32.61 -36.14 21.88
CA ASN A 635 33.89 -35.64 21.39
C ASN A 635 34.42 -36.54 20.27
N SER A 636 34.38 -36.08 19.02
CA SER A 636 35.03 -36.75 17.88
C SER A 636 36.33 -36.05 17.44
N GLY A 637 36.55 -34.81 17.89
CA GLY A 637 37.76 -34.04 17.68
C GLY A 637 38.71 -34.07 18.88
N LYS A 638 39.20 -32.89 19.29
CA LYS A 638 40.15 -32.70 20.40
C LYS A 638 39.55 -31.83 21.49
N PHE A 639 39.66 -32.28 22.74
CA PHE A 639 39.28 -31.52 23.94
C PHE A 639 40.52 -31.29 24.81
N ASN A 640 40.94 -30.03 24.95
CA ASN A 640 42.12 -29.59 25.69
C ASN A 640 41.71 -28.78 26.92
N GLY A 641 41.09 -29.46 27.88
CA GLY A 641 40.68 -28.92 29.15
C GLY A 641 40.03 -30.00 29.99
N ASP A 642 39.77 -29.68 31.23
CA ASP A 642 39.13 -30.61 32.16
C ASP A 642 37.63 -30.64 31.93
N ILE A 643 37.01 -31.78 32.19
CA ILE A 643 35.55 -31.97 32.10
C ILE A 643 35.05 -32.37 33.48
N THR A 644 34.16 -31.56 34.04
CA THR A 644 33.60 -31.79 35.37
C THR A 644 32.08 -31.97 35.28
N ASN A 645 31.58 -33.08 35.81
CA ASN A 645 30.17 -33.33 36.06
C ASN A 645 29.89 -33.15 37.55
N ASN A 646 29.36 -31.99 37.95
CA ASN A 646 29.23 -31.62 39.36
C ASN A 646 28.20 -32.48 40.12
N THR A 647 28.16 -32.34 41.45
CA THR A 647 27.15 -32.98 42.30
C THR A 647 25.73 -32.66 41.85
N ASP A 648 24.87 -33.67 41.88
CA ASP A 648 23.47 -33.63 41.40
C ASP A 648 23.30 -33.31 39.91
N SER A 649 24.37 -33.34 39.12
CA SER A 649 24.31 -33.19 37.67
C SER A 649 24.37 -34.55 36.96
N THR A 650 23.83 -34.62 35.75
CA THR A 650 23.75 -35.85 34.96
C THR A 650 24.40 -35.68 33.59
N ILE A 651 25.21 -36.65 33.17
CA ILE A 651 25.54 -36.88 31.77
C ILE A 651 24.96 -38.23 31.36
N THR A 652 23.96 -38.25 30.49
CA THR A 652 23.35 -39.50 30.05
C THR A 652 24.32 -40.30 29.19
N ASN A 653 24.92 -39.66 28.18
CA ASN A 653 25.87 -40.32 27.28
C ASN A 653 27.14 -39.49 27.11
N PHE A 654 28.21 -39.92 27.76
CA PHE A 654 29.56 -39.41 27.55
C PHE A 654 30.30 -40.28 26.56
N THR A 655 30.69 -39.74 25.41
CA THR A 655 31.41 -40.47 24.35
C THR A 655 32.62 -39.70 23.86
N ASN A 656 33.79 -40.31 23.96
CA ASN A 656 34.97 -39.92 23.17
C ASN A 656 34.98 -40.81 21.90
N SER A 657 34.35 -40.31 20.84
CA SER A 657 33.93 -41.08 19.67
C SER A 657 34.98 -41.11 18.57
N GLY A 658 35.18 -42.27 17.93
CA GLY A 658 36.18 -42.45 16.89
C GLY A 658 37.61 -42.63 17.41
N THR A 659 38.48 -43.25 16.61
CA THR A 659 39.83 -43.67 17.05
C THR A 659 40.85 -42.53 17.11
N THR A 660 40.55 -41.40 16.49
CA THR A 660 41.41 -40.21 16.43
C THR A 660 41.02 -39.14 17.45
N SER A 661 39.89 -39.31 18.15
CA SER A 661 39.43 -38.33 19.12
C SER A 661 40.33 -38.32 20.37
N GLN A 662 40.46 -37.14 20.96
CA GLN A 662 41.36 -36.91 22.09
C GLN A 662 40.66 -36.10 23.17
N ILE A 663 40.78 -36.53 24.42
CA ILE A 663 40.52 -35.73 25.61
C ILE A 663 41.84 -35.68 26.38
N ASN A 664 42.41 -34.48 26.52
CA ASN A 664 43.73 -34.30 27.12
C ASN A 664 43.71 -33.80 28.56
N GLY A 665 42.59 -33.24 29.02
CA GLY A 665 42.41 -32.89 30.43
C GLY A 665 41.76 -34.02 31.23
N ASP A 666 41.58 -33.77 32.52
CA ASP A 666 40.99 -34.72 33.45
C ASP A 666 39.47 -34.78 33.30
N ILE A 667 38.89 -35.94 33.60
CA ILE A 667 37.44 -36.14 33.67
C ILE A 667 37.07 -36.37 35.13
N THR A 668 36.28 -35.49 35.72
CA THR A 668 35.82 -35.61 37.11
C THR A 668 34.30 -35.77 37.13
N ASN A 669 33.83 -36.88 37.68
CA ASN A 669 32.42 -37.14 37.95
C ASN A 669 32.14 -37.05 39.45
N SER A 670 31.35 -36.06 39.85
CA SER A 670 30.79 -35.92 41.20
C SER A 670 29.26 -36.12 41.23
N GLY A 671 28.65 -36.41 40.07
CA GLY A 671 27.21 -36.65 39.90
C GLY A 671 26.92 -38.03 39.30
N LEU A 672 26.03 -38.07 38.30
CA LEU A 672 25.67 -39.29 37.56
C LEU A 672 26.21 -39.24 36.12
N ILE A 673 26.92 -40.27 35.70
CA ILE A 673 27.13 -40.58 34.28
C ILE A 673 26.47 -41.92 33.97
N THR A 674 25.44 -41.92 33.13
CA THR A 674 24.75 -43.19 32.81
C THR A 674 25.63 -44.06 31.91
N ASN A 675 26.18 -43.50 30.84
CA ASN A 675 27.06 -44.21 29.93
C ASN A 675 28.33 -43.40 29.66
N LEU A 676 29.50 -43.97 29.96
CA LEU A 676 30.81 -43.45 29.59
C LEU A 676 31.46 -44.41 28.58
N ALA A 677 31.63 -43.95 27.35
CA ALA A 677 32.23 -44.71 26.26
C ALA A 677 33.49 -44.02 25.73
N ASN A 678 34.62 -44.71 25.75
CA ASN A 678 35.87 -44.23 25.13
C ASN A 678 36.26 -45.11 23.94
N GLN A 679 36.30 -44.54 22.75
CA GLN A 679 36.82 -45.18 21.52
C GLN A 679 38.15 -44.55 21.05
N GLY A 680 38.41 -43.30 21.46
CA GLY A 680 39.64 -42.56 21.14
C GLY A 680 40.69 -42.64 22.25
N THR A 681 41.40 -41.54 22.47
CA THR A 681 42.41 -41.41 23.53
C THR A 681 41.92 -40.46 24.63
N ILE A 682 41.96 -40.91 25.88
CA ILE A 682 41.85 -40.07 27.07
C ILE A 682 43.23 -40.05 27.74
N SER A 683 43.89 -38.90 27.72
CA SER A 683 45.24 -38.74 28.31
C SER A 683 45.19 -38.36 29.78
N GLY A 684 44.15 -37.62 30.20
CA GLY A 684 43.94 -37.22 31.58
C GLY A 684 43.43 -38.37 32.45
N THR A 685 43.39 -38.10 33.75
CA THR A 685 42.83 -39.01 34.74
C THR A 685 41.31 -39.02 34.69
N ILE A 686 40.71 -40.12 35.09
CA ILE A 686 39.26 -40.22 35.28
C ILE A 686 39.01 -40.40 36.78
N THR A 687 38.32 -39.44 37.39
CA THR A 687 37.94 -39.48 38.80
C THR A 687 36.44 -39.62 38.92
N ASN A 688 35.99 -40.63 39.66
CA ASN A 688 34.61 -40.83 40.07
C ASN A 688 34.54 -40.59 41.58
N ASP A 689 34.15 -39.39 42.00
CA ASP A 689 34.19 -38.94 43.39
C ASP A 689 33.25 -39.72 44.30
N ALA A 690 33.38 -39.53 45.61
CA ALA A 690 32.43 -40.05 46.58
C ALA A 690 30.98 -39.66 46.22
N ASP A 691 30.04 -40.58 46.45
CA ASP A 691 28.60 -40.45 46.18
C ASP A 691 28.21 -40.25 44.70
N SER A 692 29.18 -40.25 43.78
CA SER A 692 28.94 -40.24 42.34
C SER A 692 28.70 -41.65 41.79
N THR A 693 28.06 -41.74 40.63
CA THR A 693 27.75 -43.01 39.96
C THR A 693 28.12 -42.97 38.48
N ILE A 694 28.78 -44.03 38.00
CA ILE A 694 28.86 -44.36 36.58
C ILE A 694 28.12 -45.69 36.35
N THR A 695 27.04 -45.70 35.57
CA THR A 695 26.27 -46.94 35.38
C THR A 695 26.99 -47.90 34.41
N ASN A 696 27.38 -47.42 33.24
CA ASN A 696 28.08 -48.23 32.24
C ASN A 696 29.35 -47.52 31.78
N PHE A 697 30.51 -48.09 32.03
CA PHE A 697 31.79 -47.60 31.55
C PHE A 697 32.36 -48.60 30.55
N THR A 698 32.41 -48.23 29.27
CA THR A 698 33.05 -49.00 28.21
C THR A 698 34.30 -48.29 27.67
N ASN A 699 35.43 -48.99 27.65
CA ASN A 699 36.65 -48.52 27.00
C ASN A 699 37.05 -49.46 25.86
N SER A 700 37.00 -48.99 24.63
CA SER A 700 37.55 -49.67 23.44
C SER A 700 38.75 -48.97 22.83
N GLY A 701 39.03 -47.74 23.26
CA GLY A 701 40.20 -46.95 22.87
C GLY A 701 41.37 -47.07 23.83
N THR A 702 42.05 -45.96 24.07
CA THR A 702 43.15 -45.83 25.03
C THR A 702 42.78 -44.84 26.14
N ILE A 703 42.94 -45.25 27.39
CA ILE A 703 42.93 -44.37 28.55
C ILE A 703 44.34 -44.45 29.12
N ALA A 704 45.16 -43.43 28.87
CA ALA A 704 46.54 -43.38 29.31
C ALA A 704 46.67 -42.91 30.77
N GLY A 705 45.74 -42.08 31.24
CA GLY A 705 45.62 -41.71 32.64
C GLY A 705 45.05 -42.84 33.51
N ASP A 706 45.12 -42.65 34.81
CA ASP A 706 44.58 -43.58 35.79
C ASP A 706 43.08 -43.34 36.03
N LEU A 707 42.38 -44.39 36.47
CA LEU A 707 41.01 -44.33 36.94
C LEU A 707 40.99 -44.35 38.48
N TYR A 708 40.51 -43.28 39.09
CA TYR A 708 40.26 -43.18 40.53
C TYR A 708 38.77 -43.31 40.82
N ASN A 709 38.35 -44.44 41.39
CA ASN A 709 36.98 -44.67 41.81
C ASN A 709 36.85 -44.56 43.33
N ASP A 710 36.28 -43.44 43.80
CA ASP A 710 35.77 -43.24 45.15
C ASP A 710 34.23 -43.35 45.21
N GLY A 711 33.54 -43.32 44.07
CA GLY A 711 32.09 -43.50 43.94
C GLY A 711 31.68 -44.94 43.62
N HIS A 712 30.59 -45.08 42.87
CA HIS A 712 30.07 -46.36 42.39
C HIS A 712 30.22 -46.50 40.86
N ILE A 713 30.62 -47.68 40.39
CA ILE A 713 30.58 -48.06 38.97
C ILE A 713 29.82 -49.38 38.85
N ASP A 714 28.70 -49.41 38.12
CA ASP A 714 27.90 -50.64 37.97
C ASP A 714 28.58 -51.65 37.04
N THR A 715 29.01 -51.22 35.86
CA THR A 715 29.75 -52.06 34.92
C THR A 715 30.93 -51.31 34.33
N LEU A 716 32.10 -51.97 34.30
CA LEU A 716 33.31 -51.52 33.64
C LEU A 716 33.77 -52.59 32.64
N THR A 717 33.65 -52.31 31.35
CA THR A 717 34.06 -53.20 30.26
C THR A 717 35.23 -52.59 29.50
N ASN A 718 36.38 -53.26 29.54
CA ASN A 718 37.56 -52.88 28.77
C ASN A 718 37.78 -53.83 27.59
N THR A 719 37.79 -53.30 26.37
CA THR A 719 38.25 -53.95 25.14
C THR A 719 39.51 -53.29 24.57
N GLY A 720 39.92 -52.14 25.12
CA GLY A 720 41.10 -51.38 24.70
C GLY A 720 42.23 -51.40 25.72
N THR A 721 42.92 -50.26 25.88
CA THR A 721 44.00 -50.07 26.86
C THR A 721 43.55 -49.11 27.96
N MET A 722 43.83 -49.44 29.22
CA MET A 722 43.62 -48.59 30.39
C MET A 722 44.88 -48.47 31.25
N GLY A 723 45.05 -47.31 31.89
CA GLY A 723 45.99 -47.08 32.98
C GLY A 723 45.65 -47.87 34.24
N THR A 724 46.15 -47.41 35.38
CA THR A 724 45.91 -48.07 36.66
C THR A 724 44.49 -47.81 37.13
N ILE A 725 43.82 -48.83 37.66
CA ILE A 725 42.50 -48.70 38.27
C ILE A 725 42.68 -48.68 39.78
N TYR A 726 42.40 -47.55 40.40
CA TYR A 726 42.35 -47.37 41.86
C TYR A 726 40.90 -47.38 42.33
N ASN A 727 40.45 -48.52 42.86
CA ASN A 727 39.15 -48.64 43.51
C ASN A 727 39.32 -48.40 45.02
N ARG A 728 38.98 -47.21 45.49
CA ARG A 728 39.43 -46.67 46.79
C ARG A 728 38.34 -46.53 47.84
N SER A 729 37.05 -46.68 47.51
CA SER A 729 35.95 -46.58 48.48
C SER A 729 35.17 -47.89 48.68
N LYS A 730 34.39 -47.96 49.76
CA LYS A 730 33.52 -49.11 50.05
C LYS A 730 32.37 -49.28 49.05
N ASN A 731 32.12 -48.29 48.20
CA ASN A 731 31.18 -48.39 47.08
C ASN A 731 31.92 -48.93 45.84
N THR A 732 31.26 -49.83 45.13
CA THR A 732 31.90 -50.86 44.30
C THR A 732 32.18 -50.41 42.88
N ILE A 733 33.22 -50.97 42.25
CA ILE A 733 33.10 -51.36 40.85
C ILE A 733 32.41 -52.72 40.86
N LYS A 734 31.11 -52.76 40.58
CA LYS A 734 30.30 -53.96 40.77
C LYS A 734 30.75 -55.08 39.82
N ASN A 735 30.77 -54.82 38.50
CA ASN A 735 31.23 -55.81 37.52
C ASN A 735 32.32 -55.25 36.63
N GLN A 736 33.53 -55.81 36.70
CA GLN A 736 34.62 -55.50 35.79
C GLN A 736 34.88 -56.67 34.83
N VAL A 737 34.95 -56.36 33.53
CA VAL A 737 35.34 -57.30 32.47
C VAL A 737 36.47 -56.71 31.65
N ASN A 738 37.62 -57.38 31.62
CA ASN A 738 38.72 -57.11 30.71
C ASN A 738 38.71 -58.15 29.59
N ASN A 739 38.32 -57.75 28.38
CA ASN A 739 38.11 -58.67 27.26
C ASN A 739 39.41 -59.13 26.59
N ALA A 740 39.31 -60.17 25.77
CA ALA A 740 40.45 -60.69 25.01
C ALA A 740 41.10 -59.59 24.14
N GLY A 741 42.43 -59.46 24.23
CA GLY A 741 43.20 -58.43 23.53
C GLY A 741 43.28 -57.07 24.24
N ALA A 742 42.50 -56.87 25.31
CA ALA A 742 42.53 -55.65 26.11
C ALA A 742 43.68 -55.65 27.13
N VAL A 743 44.12 -54.46 27.54
CA VAL A 743 45.24 -54.25 28.49
C VAL A 743 44.81 -53.31 29.61
N ILE A 744 45.16 -53.67 30.85
CA ILE A 744 45.07 -52.80 32.03
C ILE A 744 46.45 -52.74 32.68
N ALA A 745 46.90 -51.53 33.06
CA ALA A 745 48.23 -51.34 33.63
C ALA A 745 48.39 -52.06 34.98
N GLU A 746 47.53 -51.75 35.96
CA GLU A 746 47.50 -52.32 37.31
C GLU A 746 46.07 -52.18 37.88
N ILE A 747 45.69 -53.04 38.82
CA ILE A 747 44.44 -52.91 39.58
C ILE A 747 44.76 -52.84 41.07
N ASP A 748 44.42 -51.72 41.70
CA ASP A 748 44.48 -51.53 43.14
C ASP A 748 43.07 -51.43 43.72
N ASN A 749 42.65 -52.50 44.40
CA ASN A 749 41.40 -52.61 45.15
C ASN A 749 41.61 -52.57 46.67
N SER A 750 42.74 -52.06 47.15
CA SER A 750 43.12 -52.21 48.56
C SER A 750 42.10 -51.65 49.57
N ASN A 751 41.29 -50.66 49.14
CA ASN A 751 40.24 -50.02 49.94
C ASN A 751 38.84 -50.13 49.30
N GLY A 752 38.73 -50.91 48.23
CA GLY A 752 37.56 -51.02 47.37
C GLY A 752 36.79 -52.33 47.56
N LYS A 753 35.78 -52.54 46.73
CA LYS A 753 35.09 -53.83 46.57
C LYS A 753 34.71 -54.08 45.09
N TYR A 754 34.86 -55.32 44.65
CA TYR A 754 34.26 -55.84 43.41
C TYR A 754 33.19 -56.91 43.73
N ASP A 755 32.08 -56.95 42.99
CA ASP A 755 31.20 -58.14 43.01
C ASP A 755 31.74 -59.20 42.05
N THR A 756 32.18 -58.80 40.85
CA THR A 756 32.87 -59.67 39.90
C THR A 756 34.03 -58.96 39.18
N LEU A 757 35.15 -59.68 39.04
CA LEU A 757 36.28 -59.33 38.19
C LEU A 757 36.55 -60.48 37.21
N GLN A 758 36.39 -60.24 35.92
CA GLN A 758 36.66 -61.20 34.86
C GLN A 758 37.78 -60.68 33.96
N ASN A 759 38.87 -61.43 33.85
CA ASN A 759 39.99 -61.07 32.98
C ASN A 759 40.22 -62.13 31.90
N TYR A 760 39.94 -61.76 30.66
CA TYR A 760 40.29 -62.49 29.42
C TYR A 760 41.43 -61.81 28.65
N GLY A 761 41.82 -60.60 29.05
CA GLY A 761 42.92 -59.82 28.48
C GLY A 761 44.21 -59.89 29.32
N THR A 762 45.03 -58.84 29.21
CA THR A 762 46.30 -58.71 29.93
C THR A 762 46.18 -57.68 31.05
N ILE A 763 46.69 -58.02 32.24
CA ILE A 763 47.00 -57.06 33.30
C ILE A 763 48.52 -57.09 33.45
N THR A 764 49.18 -55.96 33.21
CA THR A 764 50.65 -55.93 33.15
C THR A 764 51.33 -55.82 34.51
N GLY A 765 50.65 -55.19 35.46
CA GLY A 765 51.08 -54.97 36.84
C GLY A 765 50.38 -55.89 37.82
N ASN A 766 50.30 -55.45 39.08
CA ASN A 766 49.72 -56.26 40.15
C ASN A 766 48.19 -56.17 40.20
N ILE A 767 47.58 -57.11 40.91
CA ILE A 767 46.21 -57.01 41.41
C ILE A 767 46.31 -56.95 42.93
N ASN A 768 46.19 -55.76 43.51
CA ASN A 768 46.29 -55.56 44.95
C ASN A 768 44.88 -55.54 45.56
N ASN A 769 44.49 -56.60 46.27
CA ASN A 769 43.13 -56.72 46.78
C ASN A 769 42.99 -56.57 48.31
N ASN A 770 44.10 -56.61 49.07
CA ASN A 770 44.13 -56.58 50.54
C ASN A 770 42.88 -57.18 51.24
N ASN A 771 42.05 -56.35 51.87
CA ASN A 771 40.84 -56.76 52.60
C ASN A 771 39.53 -56.53 51.81
N GLY A 772 39.63 -56.19 50.52
CA GLY A 772 38.53 -55.79 49.63
C GLY A 772 37.94 -56.88 48.75
#